data_AF-A0A0K1ENP6-F1
#
_entry.id   AF-A0A0K1ENP6-F1
#
_cell.length_a   1.000
_cell.length_b   1.000
_cell.length_c   1.000
_cell.angle_alpha   90.00
_cell.angle_beta   90.00
_cell.angle_gamma   90.00
#
_symmetry.space_group_name_H-M   'P 1'
#
loop_
_entity.id
_entity.type
_entity.pdbx_description
1 polymer ?
#
loop_
_entity_poly.entity_id
_entity_poly.type
_entity_poly.pdbx_seq_one_letter_code
_entity_poly.pdbx_strand_id
1 'polypeptide(L)'
;MRESERFSDRFGAWIDARADVLDFRDSLYRPTMAEVPPRIPLEEFQKHEIPVLDQGRANGCTGFATATMAHYLLRKRQIDPDSALVSQNMLYTMARKYDEYPGEDDAKGSSLRGAMKGWQKHGVCSGERWPWDPNDLYGALTQERSEDAALRPLGLYQRVNHKDIPLMHNALAEVGVIVASALIPLGGWYYGTREDGVLAPVDRSNPFIAPWGGHAFAIVGYDSEGFWLQNSWGPEWGKDGFARISYDDWLSFGMDAWVGRLGAPMRLNSARERRGVSYAGRTFADLRPHLVSIDDHGQLQRRGAYGTTSEDVRVIIEEDFPSITRDWKKKRLLLIAGGGLRRQLEVVDRMSRLRPKLLQQEIYPLEFLWETDHYARLVEIAHRAAEGRRQDGYDPREFSFMIDRRDDALEPMVRRMGGKAEWDRMKLAAGDAVMDADAGGVREAIGRIAELMIKDPSIELHLVGHSAGVFLLAPLVQLITADRGKKIEGGPMRGQMGLGLPVESAALLAPACPIEAFRDTFMPAIKAGQVRRFTLFTLTDEAELQDHVESYGRSLLYLVSNALERRPRVPGGTGVSLLGMEQSLLDPESGDVLGLLSITRDPQPSSPEVIVQPSPSLTLSQTLISAGSSARAFRAAVNEGGFVEPPTMLSVGSLRSPRQKQMGFPRAEWIRGPNTWPAPYGSEARRHEDFETDATTWRSISARILNKASADEPPASSTRESW
;
A
#
# COMPACT_ATOMS: atom_id res chain seq x y z
N MET A 1 -12.05 46.47 29.88
CA MET A 1 -12.28 45.42 28.88
C MET A 1 -13.69 44.91 29.06
N ARG A 2 -14.47 44.88 27.97
CA ARG A 2 -15.79 44.23 27.97
C ARG A 2 -15.60 42.72 28.15
N GLU A 3 -16.58 41.99 28.69
CA GLU A 3 -16.51 40.52 28.84
C GLU A 3 -16.18 39.80 27.52
N SER A 4 -16.63 40.36 26.40
CA SER A 4 -16.30 39.90 25.05
C SER A 4 -14.80 39.94 24.72
N GLU A 5 -14.06 40.94 25.21
CA GLU A 5 -12.61 41.08 24.97
C GLU A 5 -11.79 40.13 25.85
N ARG A 6 -12.25 39.84 27.08
CA ARG A 6 -11.59 38.87 27.99
C ARG A 6 -11.73 37.41 27.53
N PHE A 7 -12.77 37.10 26.73
CA PHE A 7 -13.09 35.73 26.31
C PHE A 7 -12.64 35.42 24.87
N SER A 8 -12.58 36.41 23.96
CA SER A 8 -11.81 36.28 22.70
C SER A 8 -10.33 35.97 22.98
N ASP A 9 -9.81 36.51 24.08
CA ASP A 9 -8.51 36.18 24.63
C ASP A 9 -8.45 34.78 25.27
N ARG A 10 -9.55 34.03 25.45
CA ARG A 10 -9.52 32.70 26.07
C ARG A 10 -9.83 31.55 25.08
N PHE A 11 -10.66 31.76 24.06
CA PHE A 11 -11.19 30.67 23.21
C PHE A 11 -10.92 30.80 21.69
N GLY A 12 -9.99 31.66 21.28
CA GLY A 12 -9.58 31.78 19.87
C GLY A 12 -10.61 32.54 19.02
N ALA A 13 -10.26 32.84 17.76
CA ALA A 13 -11.08 33.71 16.91
C ALA A 13 -12.20 32.98 16.11
N TRP A 14 -12.14 31.65 15.97
CA TRP A 14 -13.05 30.84 15.14
C TRP A 14 -13.16 29.38 15.66
N ILE A 15 -14.34 28.74 15.58
CA ILE A 15 -14.54 27.28 15.77
C ILE A 15 -14.77 26.60 14.42
N ASP A 16 -14.41 25.33 14.27
CA ASP A 16 -14.23 24.69 12.96
C ASP A 16 -14.67 23.22 12.84
N ALA A 17 -15.69 22.78 13.58
CA ALA A 17 -16.39 21.57 13.18
C ALA A 17 -17.07 21.80 11.82
N ARG A 18 -16.89 20.85 10.89
CA ARG A 18 -17.49 20.94 9.54
C ARG A 18 -18.67 19.99 9.41
N ALA A 19 -19.70 20.43 8.68
CA ALA A 19 -20.91 19.65 8.42
C ALA A 19 -20.64 18.52 7.44
N ASP A 20 -20.92 17.27 7.82
CA ASP A 20 -20.59 16.09 7.02
C ASP A 20 -21.24 16.16 5.63
N VAL A 21 -20.43 16.05 4.57
CA VAL A 21 -20.93 15.93 3.18
C VAL A 21 -21.82 14.70 3.08
N LEU A 22 -22.93 14.74 2.33
CA LEU A 22 -23.81 13.58 2.16
C LEU A 22 -23.02 12.38 1.60
N ASP A 23 -22.99 11.25 2.32
CA ASP A 23 -22.42 9.97 1.85
C ASP A 23 -23.49 8.89 1.98
N PHE A 24 -23.92 8.30 0.86
CA PHE A 24 -24.93 7.25 0.81
C PHE A 24 -24.49 5.93 1.47
N ARG A 25 -23.19 5.79 1.79
CA ARG A 25 -22.64 4.63 2.51
C ARG A 25 -22.73 4.76 4.02
N ASP A 26 -23.09 5.94 4.54
CA ASP A 26 -23.33 6.12 5.96
C ASP A 26 -24.41 5.14 6.43
N SER A 27 -24.07 4.31 7.42
CA SER A 27 -25.07 3.46 8.07
C SER A 27 -25.98 4.35 8.89
N LEU A 28 -27.25 4.47 8.48
CA LEU A 28 -28.25 5.19 9.26
C LEU A 28 -28.61 4.40 10.52
N TYR A 29 -28.73 5.12 11.64
CA TYR A 29 -29.20 4.57 12.89
C TYR A 29 -30.60 3.99 12.73
N ARG A 30 -30.78 2.77 13.22
CA ARG A 30 -32.07 2.08 13.24
C ARG A 30 -32.39 1.76 14.69
N PRO A 31 -33.46 2.34 15.26
CA PRO A 31 -33.80 2.13 16.65
C PRO A 31 -34.26 0.69 16.88
N THR A 32 -34.05 0.20 18.10
CA THR A 32 -34.69 -1.00 18.60
C THR A 32 -36.06 -0.67 19.19
N MET A 33 -36.81 -1.68 19.63
CA MET A 33 -38.10 -1.50 20.31
C MET A 33 -37.91 -1.26 21.83
N ALA A 34 -36.77 -0.70 22.24
CA ALA A 34 -36.52 -0.34 23.63
C ALA A 34 -37.45 0.81 24.07
N GLU A 35 -37.81 0.84 25.34
CA GLU A 35 -38.60 1.94 25.89
C GLU A 35 -37.80 3.25 25.83
N VAL A 36 -38.45 4.30 25.33
CA VAL A 36 -37.91 5.67 25.35
C VAL A 36 -38.55 6.40 26.53
N PRO A 37 -37.79 6.72 27.60
CA PRO A 37 -38.35 7.41 28.75
C PRO A 37 -38.80 8.83 28.38
N PRO A 38 -39.76 9.44 29.10
CA PRO A 38 -40.21 10.80 28.82
C PRO A 38 -39.13 11.87 29.03
N ARG A 39 -38.08 11.54 29.80
CA ARG A 39 -36.89 12.37 30.01
C ARG A 39 -35.70 11.50 30.38
N ILE A 40 -34.50 11.93 30.01
CA ILE A 40 -33.23 11.43 30.52
C ILE A 40 -32.53 12.63 31.17
N PRO A 41 -32.61 12.78 32.50
CA PRO A 41 -32.10 13.97 33.17
C PRO A 41 -30.57 13.95 33.19
N LEU A 42 -29.95 15.13 33.22
CA LEU A 42 -28.50 15.31 33.18
C LEU A 42 -27.78 14.49 34.26
N GLU A 43 -28.40 14.38 35.43
CA GLU A 43 -27.88 13.67 36.59
C GLU A 43 -27.62 12.19 36.31
N GLU A 44 -28.38 11.54 35.41
CA GLU A 44 -28.10 10.14 35.02
C GLU A 44 -26.77 9.99 34.30
N PHE A 45 -26.41 10.96 33.46
CA PHE A 45 -25.12 10.97 32.79
C PHE A 45 -23.98 11.29 33.77
N GLN A 46 -24.20 12.23 34.68
CA GLN A 46 -23.20 12.65 35.67
C GLN A 46 -22.79 11.52 36.63
N LYS A 47 -23.65 10.50 36.87
CA LYS A 47 -23.30 9.31 37.66
C LYS A 47 -22.09 8.52 37.11
N HIS A 48 -21.78 8.67 35.83
CA HIS A 48 -20.61 8.02 35.22
C HIS A 48 -19.31 8.84 35.38
N GLU A 49 -19.40 10.02 36.00
CA GLU A 49 -18.28 10.90 36.35
C GLU A 49 -17.43 11.33 35.14
N ILE A 50 -18.05 11.41 33.95
CA ILE A 50 -17.36 11.70 32.69
C ILE A 50 -16.63 13.04 32.80
N PRO A 51 -15.33 13.10 32.45
CA PRO A 51 -14.56 14.33 32.59
C PRO A 51 -15.09 15.40 31.63
N VAL A 52 -15.28 16.61 32.16
CA VAL A 52 -15.48 17.81 31.34
C VAL A 52 -14.11 18.27 30.84
N LEU A 53 -13.93 18.20 29.53
CA LEU A 53 -12.64 18.49 28.88
C LEU A 53 -12.53 19.98 28.51
N ASP A 54 -11.31 20.45 28.28
CA ASP A 54 -11.04 21.82 27.82
C ASP A 54 -10.09 21.80 26.62
N GLN A 55 -10.59 22.16 25.44
CA GLN A 55 -9.80 22.25 24.20
C GLN A 55 -8.96 23.52 24.12
N GLY A 56 -9.18 24.49 25.01
CA GLY A 56 -8.56 25.80 24.98
C GLY A 56 -8.87 26.56 23.69
N ARG A 57 -7.86 27.23 23.13
CA ARG A 57 -7.98 28.02 21.89
C ARG A 57 -7.85 27.19 20.62
N ALA A 58 -7.72 25.88 20.75
CA ALA A 58 -7.42 25.01 19.64
C ALA A 58 -8.68 24.37 19.07
N ASN A 59 -8.54 23.98 17.82
CA ASN A 59 -9.62 23.60 16.94
C ASN A 59 -9.99 22.09 17.03
N GLY A 60 -9.91 21.54 18.24
CA GLY A 60 -10.00 20.11 18.52
C GLY A 60 -11.42 19.57 18.79
N CYS A 61 -12.46 20.39 18.63
CA CYS A 61 -13.82 20.10 19.15
C CYS A 61 -14.36 18.70 18.77
N THR A 62 -14.14 18.25 17.54
CA THR A 62 -14.55 16.91 17.08
C THR A 62 -13.85 15.77 17.84
N GLY A 63 -12.54 15.90 18.10
CA GLY A 63 -11.77 14.94 18.90
C GLY A 63 -12.23 14.93 20.36
N PHE A 64 -12.54 16.10 20.93
CA PHE A 64 -13.01 16.23 22.31
C PHE A 64 -14.44 15.71 22.51
N ALA A 65 -15.35 16.01 21.58
CA ALA A 65 -16.71 15.50 21.59
C ALA A 65 -16.73 13.96 21.45
N THR A 66 -15.89 13.42 20.56
CA THR A 66 -15.71 11.97 20.40
C THR A 66 -15.05 11.33 21.63
N ALA A 67 -14.10 12.02 22.28
CA ALA A 67 -13.49 11.56 23.52
C ALA A 67 -14.52 11.45 24.64
N THR A 68 -15.43 12.42 24.75
CA THR A 68 -16.55 12.39 25.72
C THR A 68 -17.43 11.16 25.51
N MET A 69 -17.79 10.85 24.26
CA MET A 69 -18.50 9.61 23.93
C MET A 69 -17.69 8.37 24.34
N ALA A 70 -16.39 8.34 24.03
CA ALA A 70 -15.53 7.22 24.37
C ALA A 70 -15.43 6.99 25.87
N HIS A 71 -15.20 8.05 26.67
CA HIS A 71 -15.20 7.97 28.13
C HIS A 71 -16.53 7.43 28.65
N TYR A 72 -17.66 7.93 28.15
CA TYR A 72 -18.98 7.45 28.56
C TYR A 72 -19.17 5.96 28.27
N LEU A 73 -18.92 5.55 27.02
CA LEU A 73 -19.12 4.16 26.62
C LEU A 73 -18.17 3.20 27.35
N LEU A 74 -16.93 3.60 27.60
CA LEU A 74 -15.93 2.78 28.29
C LEU A 74 -16.24 2.62 29.78
N ARG A 75 -16.67 3.69 30.46
CA ARG A 75 -17.02 3.67 31.88
C ARG A 75 -18.35 2.99 32.16
N LYS A 76 -19.31 3.10 31.24
CA LYS A 76 -20.61 2.43 31.35
C LYS A 76 -20.56 0.91 31.15
N ARG A 77 -19.43 0.36 30.67
CA ARG A 77 -19.30 -1.09 30.48
C ARG A 77 -19.57 -1.83 31.80
N GLN A 78 -20.39 -2.87 31.71
CA GLN A 78 -20.68 -3.73 32.86
C GLN A 78 -19.53 -4.68 33.17
N ILE A 79 -18.75 -5.07 32.16
CA ILE A 79 -17.58 -5.94 32.27
C ILE A 79 -16.36 -5.12 31.87
N ASP A 80 -15.35 -5.09 32.76
CA ASP A 80 -14.10 -4.36 32.60
C ASP A 80 -14.29 -2.88 32.20
N PRO A 81 -14.96 -2.07 33.05
CA PRO A 81 -15.04 -0.63 32.82
C PRO A 81 -13.65 -0.01 32.80
N ASP A 82 -13.44 0.92 31.87
CA ASP A 82 -12.17 1.66 31.75
C ASP A 82 -12.42 3.14 32.07
N SER A 83 -11.84 3.61 33.17
CA SER A 83 -11.93 4.98 33.63
C SER A 83 -10.78 5.87 33.14
N ALA A 84 -9.78 5.30 32.46
CA ALA A 84 -8.63 6.03 31.95
C ALA A 84 -9.08 7.11 30.95
N LEU A 85 -8.35 8.23 30.94
CA LEU A 85 -8.56 9.24 29.92
C LEU A 85 -8.12 8.69 28.57
N VAL A 86 -8.99 8.75 27.56
CA VAL A 86 -8.60 8.54 26.15
C VAL A 86 -7.95 9.80 25.57
N SER A 87 -7.11 9.61 24.55
CA SER A 87 -6.41 10.70 23.87
C SER A 87 -7.33 11.49 22.94
N GLN A 88 -7.59 12.75 23.31
CA GLN A 88 -8.25 13.72 22.43
C GLN A 88 -7.40 14.01 21.20
N ASN A 89 -6.07 14.00 21.36
CA ASN A 89 -5.13 14.27 20.28
C ASN A 89 -5.24 13.20 19.19
N MET A 90 -5.18 11.91 19.57
CA MET A 90 -5.33 10.81 18.62
C MET A 90 -6.68 10.89 17.88
N LEU A 91 -7.78 11.14 18.59
CA LEU A 91 -9.11 11.24 17.95
C LEU A 91 -9.16 12.39 16.96
N TYR A 92 -8.58 13.54 17.29
CA TYR A 92 -8.54 14.70 16.40
C TYR A 92 -7.61 14.49 15.19
N THR A 93 -6.40 13.97 15.40
CA THR A 93 -5.44 13.64 14.33
C THR A 93 -6.04 12.61 13.37
N MET A 94 -6.68 11.56 13.89
CA MET A 94 -7.36 10.57 13.06
C MET A 94 -8.59 11.18 12.37
N ALA A 95 -9.33 12.07 13.02
CA ALA A 95 -10.45 12.76 12.37
C ALA A 95 -10.00 13.50 11.11
N ARG A 96 -8.89 14.24 11.20
CA ARG A 96 -8.29 14.96 10.06
C ARG A 96 -7.74 14.01 9.00
N LYS A 97 -7.13 12.89 9.40
CA LYS A 97 -6.64 11.85 8.45
C LYS A 97 -7.75 11.24 7.61
N TYR A 98 -8.94 11.04 8.19
CA TYR A 98 -10.09 10.40 7.56
C TYR A 98 -11.12 11.35 6.99
N ASP A 99 -10.86 12.66 7.08
CA ASP A 99 -11.80 13.68 6.67
C ASP A 99 -11.95 13.74 5.15
N GLU A 100 -13.14 14.15 4.71
CA GLU A 100 -13.56 14.12 3.31
C GLU A 100 -13.56 15.50 2.64
N TYR A 101 -13.14 16.57 3.34
CA TYR A 101 -13.02 17.90 2.73
C TYR A 101 -11.67 18.05 2.01
N PRO A 102 -11.62 18.08 0.67
CA PRO A 102 -10.38 18.32 -0.06
C PRO A 102 -9.77 19.68 0.34
N GLY A 103 -8.44 19.80 0.17
CA GLY A 103 -7.59 20.92 0.61
C GLY A 103 -8.24 22.30 0.49
N GLU A 104 -8.13 23.16 1.50
CA GLU A 104 -7.18 24.28 1.39
C GLU A 104 -6.64 24.75 2.75
N ASP A 105 -7.07 24.13 3.85
CA ASP A 105 -6.55 24.50 5.18
C ASP A 105 -6.70 23.35 6.17
N ASP A 106 -5.62 22.59 6.30
CA ASP A 106 -5.51 21.50 7.28
C ASP A 106 -5.57 22.02 8.73
N ALA A 107 -5.48 23.33 8.96
CA ALA A 107 -5.55 24.00 10.26
C ALA A 107 -6.97 24.45 10.67
N LYS A 108 -8.00 24.20 9.84
CA LYS A 108 -9.39 24.64 10.03
C LYS A 108 -10.36 23.48 10.34
N GLY A 109 -9.94 22.51 11.15
CA GLY A 109 -10.87 21.62 11.86
C GLY A 109 -11.09 20.27 11.23
N SER A 110 -12.15 19.57 11.65
CA SER A 110 -12.49 18.27 11.06
C SER A 110 -14.00 17.97 11.08
N SER A 111 -14.39 16.85 10.47
CA SER A 111 -15.72 16.24 10.60
C SER A 111 -15.87 15.30 11.80
N LEU A 112 -17.12 15.08 12.23
CA LEU A 112 -17.48 13.99 13.14
C LEU A 112 -17.41 12.63 12.45
N ARG A 113 -17.80 12.52 11.17
CA ARG A 113 -17.60 11.28 10.40
C ARG A 113 -16.14 10.85 10.41
N GLY A 114 -15.22 11.79 10.17
CA GLY A 114 -13.78 11.53 10.21
C GLY A 114 -13.34 10.97 11.56
N ALA A 115 -13.79 11.58 12.67
CA ALA A 115 -13.45 11.13 14.02
C ALA A 115 -13.98 9.71 14.32
N MET A 116 -15.25 9.44 13.99
CA MET A 116 -15.86 8.11 14.19
C MET A 116 -15.18 7.04 13.33
N LYS A 117 -14.86 7.35 12.07
CA LYS A 117 -14.15 6.46 11.14
C LYS A 117 -12.71 6.20 11.61
N GLY A 118 -12.02 7.23 12.09
CA GLY A 118 -10.70 7.12 12.70
C GLY A 118 -10.70 6.20 13.92
N TRP A 119 -11.66 6.38 14.83
CA TRP A 119 -11.81 5.54 16.01
C TRP A 119 -12.18 4.08 15.65
N GLN A 120 -13.08 3.86 14.69
CA GLN A 120 -13.41 2.50 14.22
C GLN A 120 -12.19 1.79 13.64
N LYS A 121 -11.37 2.51 12.87
CA LYS A 121 -10.20 1.93 12.25
C LYS A 121 -9.05 1.71 13.23
N HIS A 122 -8.76 2.63 14.14
CA HIS A 122 -7.54 2.51 14.95
C HIS A 122 -7.77 2.15 16.41
N GLY A 123 -9.00 2.23 16.90
CA GLY A 123 -9.24 2.36 18.34
C GLY A 123 -8.79 3.73 18.84
N VAL A 124 -8.66 3.88 20.15
CA VAL A 124 -8.18 5.14 20.77
C VAL A 124 -7.23 4.82 21.92
N CYS A 125 -6.02 5.38 21.89
CA CYS A 125 -5.06 5.21 22.98
C CYS A 125 -5.41 6.07 24.18
N SER A 126 -4.79 5.80 25.31
CA SER A 126 -4.89 6.62 26.51
C SER A 126 -4.24 8.00 26.31
N GLY A 127 -4.75 9.00 27.02
CA GLY A 127 -4.23 10.36 27.03
C GLY A 127 -2.81 10.45 27.58
N GLU A 128 -2.36 9.49 28.38
CA GLU A 128 -0.96 9.40 28.82
C GLU A 128 -0.01 9.05 27.67
N ARG A 129 -0.44 8.18 26.74
CA ARG A 129 0.37 7.76 25.58
C ARG A 129 0.43 8.81 24.48
N TRP A 130 -0.62 9.62 24.37
CA TRP A 130 -0.67 10.72 23.43
C TRP A 130 -1.44 11.91 24.05
N PRO A 131 -0.74 12.73 24.86
CA PRO A 131 -1.33 13.90 25.48
C PRO A 131 -1.86 14.91 24.45
N TRP A 132 -2.83 15.71 24.87
CA TRP A 132 -3.32 16.84 24.07
C TRP A 132 -2.21 17.88 23.90
N ASP A 133 -1.78 18.09 22.66
CA ASP A 133 -0.96 19.22 22.26
C ASP A 133 -1.61 19.85 21.03
N PRO A 134 -2.11 21.10 21.13
CA PRO A 134 -2.77 21.76 20.01
C PRO A 134 -1.83 22.05 18.82
N ASN A 135 -0.51 21.98 19.01
CA ASN A 135 0.46 22.13 17.93
C ASN A 135 0.81 20.79 17.26
N ASP A 136 0.43 19.67 17.87
CA ASP A 136 0.70 18.32 17.36
C ASP A 136 -0.37 17.87 16.34
N LEU A 137 -0.53 18.67 15.28
CA LEU A 137 -1.51 18.43 14.22
C LEU A 137 -1.21 17.17 13.41
N TYR A 138 0.03 16.69 13.37
CA TYR A 138 0.43 15.55 12.54
C TYR A 138 1.23 14.51 13.32
N GLY A 139 1.02 14.42 14.63
CA GLY A 139 1.72 13.44 15.45
C GLY A 139 1.51 12.01 14.94
N ALA A 140 2.55 11.19 15.11
CA ALA A 140 2.55 9.84 14.58
C ALA A 140 1.83 8.83 15.50
N LEU A 141 1.12 7.91 14.86
CA LEU A 141 0.57 6.72 15.52
C LEU A 141 1.67 5.66 15.68
N THR A 142 2.54 5.83 16.67
CA THR A 142 3.60 4.86 16.99
C THR A 142 3.04 3.47 17.27
N GLN A 143 3.89 2.44 17.20
CA GLN A 143 3.48 1.07 17.52
C GLN A 143 2.84 0.96 18.91
N GLU A 144 3.45 1.59 19.92
CA GLU A 144 2.94 1.60 21.30
C GLU A 144 1.55 2.25 21.40
N ARG A 145 1.36 3.41 20.75
CA ARG A 145 0.06 4.09 20.69
C ARG A 145 -0.97 3.23 19.97
N SER A 146 -0.59 2.55 18.89
CA SER A 146 -1.48 1.68 18.13
C SER A 146 -1.90 0.43 18.91
N GLU A 147 -0.99 -0.18 19.66
CA GLU A 147 -1.27 -1.35 20.51
C GLU A 147 -2.21 -0.99 21.67
N ASP A 148 -1.97 0.14 22.33
CA ASP A 148 -2.86 0.65 23.39
C ASP A 148 -4.23 1.06 22.82
N ALA A 149 -4.26 1.64 21.62
CA ALA A 149 -5.51 2.00 20.95
C ALA A 149 -6.38 0.80 20.62
N ALA A 150 -5.78 -0.33 20.23
CA ALA A 150 -6.49 -1.57 19.93
C ALA A 150 -7.23 -2.17 21.14
N LEU A 151 -6.94 -1.71 22.37
CA LEU A 151 -7.67 -2.11 23.58
C LEU A 151 -9.03 -1.40 23.72
N ARG A 152 -9.26 -0.31 22.97
CA ARG A 152 -10.48 0.52 23.04
C ARG A 152 -11.12 0.68 21.66
N PRO A 153 -11.51 -0.42 20.98
CA PRO A 153 -12.03 -0.35 19.62
C PRO A 153 -13.48 0.18 19.60
N LEU A 154 -13.80 0.95 18.58
CA LEU A 154 -15.19 1.21 18.19
C LEU A 154 -15.64 0.13 17.21
N GLY A 155 -16.68 -0.62 17.55
CA GLY A 155 -17.17 -1.73 16.74
C GLY A 155 -18.08 -1.26 15.61
N LEU A 156 -19.02 -0.37 15.94
CA LEU A 156 -20.00 0.18 15.01
C LEU A 156 -20.22 1.65 15.29
N TYR A 157 -20.44 2.43 14.24
CA TYR A 157 -20.98 3.77 14.34
C TYR A 157 -22.08 3.98 13.30
N GLN A 158 -23.07 4.80 13.65
CA GLN A 158 -24.22 5.07 12.79
C GLN A 158 -24.62 6.54 12.85
N ARG A 159 -25.07 7.07 11.71
CA ARG A 159 -25.55 8.46 11.60
C ARG A 159 -27.00 8.52 12.06
N VAL A 160 -27.30 9.43 12.97
CA VAL A 160 -28.66 9.75 13.38
C VAL A 160 -29.13 10.93 12.54
N ASN A 161 -30.36 10.88 12.04
CA ASN A 161 -30.95 12.05 11.40
C ASN A 161 -31.15 13.15 12.46
N HIS A 162 -30.29 14.18 12.44
CA HIS A 162 -30.32 15.26 13.44
C HIS A 162 -31.63 16.06 13.44
N LYS A 163 -32.43 15.99 12.37
CA LYS A 163 -33.74 16.66 12.28
C LYS A 163 -34.90 15.82 12.83
N ASP A 164 -34.65 14.55 13.12
CA ASP A 164 -35.66 13.63 13.66
C ASP A 164 -35.48 13.53 15.18
N ILE A 165 -36.16 14.42 15.91
CA ILE A 165 -36.10 14.49 17.37
C ILE A 165 -36.47 13.16 18.04
N PRO A 166 -37.59 12.49 17.66
CA PRO A 166 -37.89 11.16 18.18
C PRO A 166 -36.75 10.15 17.96
N LEU A 167 -36.13 10.14 16.78
CA LEU A 167 -35.00 9.24 16.51
C LEU A 167 -33.79 9.54 17.40
N MET A 168 -33.52 10.81 17.69
CA MET A 168 -32.49 11.21 18.65
C MET A 168 -32.80 10.77 20.08
N HIS A 169 -34.07 10.83 20.51
CA HIS A 169 -34.49 10.30 21.81
C HIS A 169 -34.27 8.78 21.90
N ASN A 170 -34.60 8.03 20.83
CA ASN A 170 -34.33 6.60 20.76
C ASN A 170 -32.83 6.31 20.87
N ALA A 171 -32.00 7.04 20.12
CA ALA A 171 -30.55 6.91 20.18
C ALA A 171 -29.98 7.18 21.58
N LEU A 172 -30.48 8.20 22.29
CA LEU A 172 -30.10 8.48 23.68
C LEU A 172 -30.57 7.40 24.64
N ALA A 173 -31.80 6.89 24.50
CA ALA A 173 -32.31 5.81 25.34
C ALA A 173 -31.46 4.53 25.21
N GLU A 174 -31.04 4.18 23.99
CA GLU A 174 -30.33 2.93 23.72
C GLU A 174 -28.82 3.00 23.95
N VAL A 175 -28.19 4.12 23.60
CA VAL A 175 -26.73 4.29 23.65
C VAL A 175 -26.34 5.07 24.90
N GLY A 176 -27.07 6.14 25.21
CA GLY A 176 -26.83 7.03 26.35
C GLY A 176 -26.04 8.30 26.02
N VAL A 177 -25.48 8.40 24.81
CA VAL A 177 -24.73 9.57 24.35
C VAL A 177 -24.78 9.65 22.82
N ILE A 178 -24.88 10.87 22.30
CA ILE A 178 -24.76 11.19 20.86
C ILE A 178 -23.63 12.20 20.72
N VAL A 179 -22.71 11.98 19.78
CA VAL A 179 -21.74 13.02 19.40
C VAL A 179 -22.38 13.84 18.29
N ALA A 180 -22.41 15.15 18.46
CA ALA A 180 -23.22 16.06 17.67
C ALA A 180 -22.44 17.32 17.29
N SER A 181 -22.82 17.95 16.19
CA SER A 181 -22.29 19.25 15.77
C SER A 181 -23.41 20.22 15.45
N ALA A 182 -23.15 21.52 15.66
CA ALA A 182 -24.09 22.59 15.37
C ALA A 182 -23.36 23.88 14.96
N LEU A 183 -24.02 24.73 14.18
CA LEU A 183 -23.58 26.10 13.94
C LEU A 183 -23.81 26.93 15.21
N ILE A 184 -22.77 27.57 15.73
CA ILE A 184 -22.84 28.33 16.98
C ILE A 184 -23.10 29.81 16.70
N PRO A 185 -24.27 30.37 17.05
CA PRO A 185 -24.48 31.81 16.98
C PRO A 185 -23.74 32.53 18.11
N LEU A 186 -23.07 33.65 17.78
CA LEU A 186 -22.30 34.47 18.74
C LEU A 186 -23.09 34.90 19.97
N GLY A 187 -24.41 35.08 19.88
CA GLY A 187 -25.24 35.54 21.00
C GLY A 187 -25.52 34.43 22.03
N GLY A 188 -26.58 33.66 21.78
CA GLY A 188 -27.22 32.78 22.77
C GLY A 188 -26.35 31.67 23.36
N TRP A 189 -25.36 31.19 22.60
CA TRP A 189 -24.48 30.10 23.04
C TRP A 189 -23.17 30.57 23.65
N TYR A 190 -22.60 31.64 23.11
CA TYR A 190 -21.28 32.12 23.53
C TYR A 190 -21.38 33.16 24.66
N TYR A 191 -22.30 34.13 24.54
CA TYR A 191 -22.54 35.16 25.57
C TYR A 191 -23.81 34.91 26.41
N GLY A 192 -24.70 34.03 25.95
CA GLY A 192 -26.04 33.84 26.52
C GLY A 192 -26.23 32.58 27.37
N THR A 193 -25.18 31.78 27.60
CA THR A 193 -25.28 30.61 28.48
C THR A 193 -25.38 31.08 29.93
N ARG A 194 -26.50 30.78 30.56
CA ARG A 194 -26.77 31.16 31.96
C ARG A 194 -26.06 30.18 32.91
N GLU A 195 -25.85 30.60 34.15
CA GLU A 195 -25.28 29.74 35.22
C GLU A 195 -26.14 28.50 35.50
N ASP A 196 -27.45 28.55 35.21
CA ASP A 196 -28.35 27.39 35.31
C ASP A 196 -28.19 26.39 34.14
N GLY A 197 -27.31 26.69 33.19
CA GLY A 197 -27.02 25.88 32.01
C GLY A 197 -28.03 26.07 30.88
N VAL A 198 -29.04 26.93 31.01
CA VAL A 198 -30.00 27.15 29.92
C VAL A 198 -29.41 28.13 28.91
N LEU A 199 -29.33 27.71 27.64
CA LEU A 199 -28.91 28.58 26.54
C LEU A 199 -30.02 29.60 26.27
N ALA A 200 -29.65 30.88 26.20
CA ALA A 200 -30.59 31.92 25.82
C ALA A 200 -31.08 31.67 24.37
N PRO A 201 -32.40 31.72 24.11
CA PRO A 201 -32.92 31.59 22.76
C PRO A 201 -32.28 32.60 21.81
N VAL A 202 -31.98 32.15 20.60
CA VAL A 202 -31.35 33.00 19.60
C VAL A 202 -32.41 33.95 19.01
N ASP A 203 -32.15 35.25 19.01
CA ASP A 203 -33.06 36.24 18.40
C ASP A 203 -33.06 36.13 16.87
N ARG A 204 -33.99 35.34 16.34
CA ARG A 204 -34.13 35.06 14.90
C ARG A 204 -34.53 36.28 14.07
N SER A 205 -34.98 37.36 14.70
CA SER A 205 -35.35 38.59 14.01
C SER A 205 -34.15 39.49 13.71
N ASN A 206 -32.98 39.18 14.29
CA ASN A 206 -31.76 39.95 14.12
C ASN A 206 -30.94 39.44 12.92
N PRO A 207 -30.88 40.19 11.80
CA PRO A 207 -30.17 39.78 10.58
C PRO A 207 -28.64 39.81 10.72
N PHE A 208 -28.11 40.29 11.87
CA PHE A 208 -26.67 40.38 12.15
C PHE A 208 -26.15 39.25 13.03
N ILE A 209 -26.96 38.23 13.35
CA ILE A 209 -26.46 37.01 13.99
C ILE A 209 -25.75 36.16 12.92
N ALA A 210 -24.49 36.49 12.66
CA ALA A 210 -23.62 35.60 11.91
C ALA A 210 -23.26 34.39 12.81
N PRO A 211 -23.40 33.14 12.33
CA PRO A 211 -22.83 32.00 13.03
C PRO A 211 -21.31 32.19 13.16
N TRP A 212 -20.78 32.01 14.36
CA TRP A 212 -19.35 32.14 14.68
C TRP A 212 -18.52 31.05 14.00
N GLY A 213 -19.10 29.86 13.88
CA GLY A 213 -18.48 28.68 13.30
C GLY A 213 -19.25 27.42 13.66
N GLY A 214 -18.86 26.28 13.11
CA GLY A 214 -19.39 24.99 13.54
C GLY A 214 -18.65 24.50 14.78
N HIS A 215 -19.37 23.87 15.70
CA HIS A 215 -18.80 23.28 16.92
C HIS A 215 -19.34 21.88 17.16
N ALA A 216 -18.52 21.04 17.79
CA ALA A 216 -18.89 19.67 18.14
C ALA A 216 -18.89 19.46 19.65
N PHE A 217 -19.87 18.69 20.14
CA PHE A 217 -20.11 18.41 21.55
C PHE A 217 -20.84 17.06 21.71
N ALA A 218 -21.07 16.62 22.95
CA ALA A 218 -21.86 15.41 23.22
C ALA A 218 -23.25 15.78 23.75
N ILE A 219 -24.32 15.23 23.16
CA ILE A 219 -25.66 15.26 23.74
C ILE A 219 -25.80 14.06 24.68
N VAL A 220 -26.23 14.34 25.91
CA VAL A 220 -26.12 13.42 27.05
C VAL A 220 -27.44 13.16 27.77
N GLY A 221 -28.48 13.91 27.44
CA GLY A 221 -29.80 13.78 28.05
C GLY A 221 -30.84 14.66 27.35
N TYR A 222 -32.09 14.57 27.79
CA TYR A 222 -33.18 15.40 27.28
C TYR A 222 -34.33 15.50 28.28
N ASP A 223 -35.13 16.54 28.11
CA ASP A 223 -36.42 16.74 28.77
C ASP A 223 -37.45 17.31 27.79
N SER A 224 -38.59 17.79 28.30
CA SER A 224 -39.66 18.35 27.45
C SER A 224 -39.25 19.63 26.73
N GLU A 225 -38.19 20.30 27.18
CA GLU A 225 -37.80 21.62 26.69
C GLU A 225 -36.59 21.56 25.76
N GLY A 226 -35.77 20.49 25.82
CA GLY A 226 -34.65 20.33 24.91
C GLY A 226 -33.64 19.25 25.26
N PHE A 227 -32.46 19.34 24.64
CA PHE A 227 -31.34 18.42 24.85
C PHE A 227 -30.31 18.99 25.84
N TRP A 228 -29.81 18.14 26.73
CA TRP A 228 -28.63 18.45 27.55
C TRP A 228 -27.37 18.05 26.79
N LEU A 229 -26.38 18.95 26.76
CA LEU A 229 -25.08 18.73 26.12
C LEU A 229 -23.93 18.91 27.12
N GLN A 230 -22.86 18.13 26.94
CA GLN A 230 -21.55 18.35 27.55
C GLN A 230 -20.63 19.01 26.51
N ASN A 231 -20.05 20.15 26.89
CA ASN A 231 -19.14 20.90 26.05
C ASN A 231 -17.66 20.59 26.37
N SER A 232 -16.74 21.16 25.59
CA SER A 232 -15.28 21.01 25.70
C SER A 232 -14.56 22.33 26.01
N TRP A 233 -15.20 23.23 26.77
CA TRP A 233 -14.68 24.53 27.18
C TRP A 233 -14.39 24.63 28.68
N GLY A 234 -14.21 23.48 29.33
CA GLY A 234 -13.95 23.37 30.75
C GLY A 234 -15.21 23.48 31.63
N PRO A 235 -15.05 23.19 32.94
CA PRO A 235 -16.17 23.12 33.89
C PRO A 235 -16.77 24.49 34.21
N GLU A 236 -16.03 25.59 34.01
CA GLU A 236 -16.50 26.95 34.28
C GLU A 236 -17.54 27.45 33.26
N TRP A 237 -17.78 26.70 32.19
CA TRP A 237 -18.73 27.10 31.15
C TRP A 237 -20.12 26.52 31.43
N GLY A 238 -21.15 27.38 31.36
CA GLY A 238 -22.54 26.98 31.59
C GLY A 238 -22.77 26.44 33.00
N LYS A 239 -23.44 25.31 33.12
CA LYS A 239 -23.64 24.58 34.38
C LYS A 239 -22.62 23.47 34.47
N ASP A 240 -21.48 23.73 35.09
CA ASP A 240 -20.39 22.76 35.31
C ASP A 240 -19.88 22.09 34.00
N GLY A 241 -19.86 22.83 32.88
CA GLY A 241 -19.49 22.31 31.55
C GLY A 241 -20.68 21.84 30.69
N PHE A 242 -21.89 21.92 31.22
CA PHE A 242 -23.12 21.47 30.56
C PHE A 242 -24.04 22.61 30.20
N ALA A 243 -24.86 22.41 29.16
CA ALA A 243 -25.94 23.32 28.82
C ALA A 243 -27.16 22.60 28.24
N ARG A 244 -28.31 23.27 28.23
CA ARG A 244 -29.54 22.81 27.59
C ARG A 244 -29.86 23.66 26.38
N ILE A 245 -29.90 23.01 25.21
CA ILE A 245 -30.34 23.59 23.95
C ILE A 245 -31.82 23.29 23.72
N SER A 246 -32.61 24.29 23.33
CA SER A 246 -34.02 24.10 22.98
C SER A 246 -34.17 23.25 21.71
N TYR A 247 -35.29 22.53 21.57
CA TYR A 247 -35.56 21.78 20.34
C TYR A 247 -35.64 22.68 19.10
N ASP A 248 -36.19 23.88 19.24
CA ASP A 248 -36.31 24.81 18.13
C ASP A 248 -34.94 25.30 17.66
N ASP A 249 -34.01 25.57 18.58
CA ASP A 249 -32.65 25.97 18.23
C ASP A 249 -31.85 24.79 17.68
N TRP A 250 -32.04 23.58 18.22
CA TRP A 250 -31.42 22.38 17.66
C TRP A 250 -31.85 22.14 16.21
N LEU A 251 -33.14 22.21 15.91
CA LEU A 251 -33.66 22.05 14.54
C LEU A 251 -33.14 23.11 13.57
N SER A 252 -32.77 24.28 14.08
CA SER A 252 -32.27 25.40 13.29
C SER A 252 -30.75 25.31 13.04
N PHE A 253 -29.98 24.84 14.02
CA PHE A 253 -28.52 24.94 14.01
C PHE A 253 -27.78 23.60 13.98
N GLY A 254 -28.44 22.50 14.35
CA GLY A 254 -27.84 21.16 14.31
C GLY A 254 -27.39 20.78 12.90
N MET A 255 -26.19 20.20 12.82
CA MET A 255 -25.55 19.80 11.55
C MET A 255 -25.45 18.27 11.45
N ASP A 256 -24.85 17.62 12.44
CA ASP A 256 -24.62 16.18 12.43
C ASP A 256 -24.88 15.55 13.80
N ALA A 257 -25.23 14.27 13.79
CA ALA A 257 -25.44 13.46 14.98
C ALA A 257 -24.99 12.02 14.69
N TRP A 258 -24.16 11.47 15.56
CA TRP A 258 -23.60 10.12 15.44
C TRP A 258 -23.69 9.38 16.77
N VAL A 259 -23.88 8.06 16.67
CA VAL A 259 -23.79 7.15 17.81
C VAL A 259 -22.75 6.07 17.55
N GLY A 260 -22.17 5.55 18.63
CA GLY A 260 -21.16 4.50 18.60
C GLY A 260 -21.49 3.33 19.54
N ARG A 261 -21.02 2.13 19.18
CA ARG A 261 -21.00 0.94 20.04
C ARG A 261 -19.59 0.39 20.08
N LEU A 262 -19.07 0.15 21.29
CA LEU A 262 -17.73 -0.41 21.46
C LEU A 262 -17.63 -1.83 20.90
N GLY A 263 -16.47 -2.15 20.35
CA GLY A 263 -16.11 -3.53 20.00
C GLY A 263 -15.50 -4.27 21.20
N ALA A 264 -15.44 -5.60 21.12
CA ALA A 264 -14.66 -6.40 22.05
C ALA A 264 -13.16 -6.30 21.70
N PRO A 265 -12.26 -6.06 22.67
CA PRO A 265 -10.83 -6.16 22.44
C PRO A 265 -10.46 -7.60 22.06
N MET A 266 -9.76 -7.79 20.94
CA MET A 266 -9.35 -9.10 20.46
C MET A 266 -7.83 -9.25 20.51
N ARG A 267 -7.34 -10.37 21.06
CA ARG A 267 -5.93 -10.79 20.96
C ARG A 267 -5.86 -11.95 19.96
N LEU A 268 -5.34 -11.69 18.75
CA LEU A 268 -5.12 -12.74 17.76
C LEU A 268 -3.69 -13.27 17.91
N ASN A 269 -3.55 -14.56 18.22
CA ASN A 269 -2.28 -15.19 18.55
C ASN A 269 -1.52 -15.74 17.33
N SER A 270 -2.08 -15.68 16.10
CA SER A 270 -1.39 -16.21 14.91
C SER A 270 -1.77 -15.49 13.60
N ALA A 271 -0.86 -15.54 12.61
CA ALA A 271 -1.09 -15.04 11.26
C ALA A 271 -2.07 -15.91 10.44
N ARG A 272 -2.24 -17.19 10.83
CA ARG A 272 -3.03 -18.19 10.10
C ARG A 272 -4.55 -18.06 10.33
N GLU A 273 -4.95 -17.57 11.50
CA GLU A 273 -6.36 -17.31 11.87
C GLU A 273 -6.90 -15.96 11.35
N ARG A 274 -6.05 -15.16 10.68
CA ARG A 274 -6.41 -13.85 10.10
C ARG A 274 -7.17 -13.94 8.76
N ARG A 275 -7.45 -15.15 8.26
CA ARG A 275 -8.18 -15.35 7.00
C ARG A 275 -9.67 -15.05 7.18
N GLY A 276 -10.17 -14.03 6.49
CA GLY A 276 -11.61 -13.82 6.28
C GLY A 276 -12.32 -12.89 7.27
N VAL A 277 -11.62 -12.24 8.20
CA VAL A 277 -12.23 -11.23 9.08
C VAL A 277 -11.89 -9.84 8.55
N SER A 278 -12.91 -9.09 8.13
CA SER A 278 -12.78 -7.68 7.75
C SER A 278 -12.37 -6.85 8.97
N TYR A 279 -11.07 -6.75 9.21
CA TYR A 279 -10.49 -5.96 10.29
C TYR A 279 -9.53 -4.94 9.69
N ALA A 280 -10.05 -3.75 9.39
CA ALA A 280 -9.26 -2.66 8.84
C ALA A 280 -8.18 -2.13 9.83
N GLY A 281 -8.33 -2.40 11.14
CA GLY A 281 -7.53 -1.72 12.17
C GLY A 281 -6.19 -2.31 12.58
N ARG A 282 -6.13 -3.59 12.95
CA ARG A 282 -4.87 -4.30 13.34
C ARG A 282 -4.07 -4.67 12.13
N THR A 283 -4.75 -5.02 11.02
CA THR A 283 -4.06 -5.28 9.75
C THR A 283 -3.28 -4.04 9.33
N PHE A 284 -3.84 -2.84 9.56
CA PHE A 284 -3.11 -1.59 9.34
C PHE A 284 -2.01 -1.35 10.37
N ALA A 285 -2.25 -1.56 11.67
CA ALA A 285 -1.23 -1.39 12.71
C ALA A 285 0.05 -2.20 12.41
N ASP A 286 -0.09 -3.49 12.08
CA ASP A 286 1.04 -4.37 11.76
C ASP A 286 1.76 -3.97 10.45
N LEU A 287 1.04 -3.34 9.52
CA LEU A 287 1.55 -2.96 8.20
C LEU A 287 2.09 -1.53 8.14
N ARG A 288 1.63 -0.62 8.99
CA ARG A 288 2.02 0.80 9.00
C ARG A 288 3.54 0.99 8.97
N PRO A 289 4.36 0.23 9.75
CA PRO A 289 5.82 0.34 9.68
C PRO A 289 6.43 0.03 8.29
N HIS A 290 5.66 -0.55 7.38
CA HIS A 290 6.14 -1.10 6.11
C HIS A 290 5.50 -0.43 4.88
N LEU A 291 4.75 0.67 5.07
CA LEU A 291 4.03 1.36 3.99
C LEU A 291 4.37 2.85 4.00
N VAL A 292 4.70 3.41 2.83
CA VAL A 292 4.79 4.86 2.61
C VAL A 292 3.90 5.21 1.43
N SER A 293 2.84 5.97 1.67
CA SER A 293 1.87 6.33 0.62
C SER A 293 2.24 7.63 -0.09
N ILE A 294 2.15 7.59 -1.42
CA ILE A 294 2.51 8.67 -2.34
C ILE A 294 1.28 9.03 -3.17
N ASP A 295 0.97 10.32 -3.29
CA ASP A 295 -0.16 10.83 -4.07
C ASP A 295 0.15 10.97 -5.57
N ASP A 296 -0.83 11.43 -6.34
CA ASP A 296 -0.75 11.64 -7.79
C ASP A 296 0.09 12.87 -8.20
N HIS A 297 0.63 13.61 -7.23
CA HIS A 297 1.60 14.68 -7.43
C HIS A 297 3.02 14.27 -7.00
N GLY A 298 3.21 13.00 -6.61
CA GLY A 298 4.48 12.49 -6.11
C GLY A 298 4.79 12.89 -4.66
N GLN A 299 3.86 13.52 -3.95
CA GLN A 299 4.06 13.93 -2.56
C GLN A 299 3.59 12.85 -1.59
N LEU A 300 3.90 12.99 -0.30
CA LEU A 300 3.36 12.09 0.71
C LEU A 300 1.83 12.24 0.78
N GLN A 301 1.11 11.14 0.55
CA GLN A 301 -0.34 11.10 0.67
C GLN A 301 -0.72 11.17 2.15
N ARG A 302 -1.01 12.36 2.69
CA ARG A 302 -1.29 12.55 4.14
C ARG A 302 -2.64 11.98 4.61
N ARG A 303 -3.58 11.79 3.68
CA ARG A 303 -4.99 11.47 3.98
C ARG A 303 -5.39 10.07 3.53
N GLY A 304 -6.50 9.60 4.09
CA GLY A 304 -7.05 8.29 3.79
C GLY A 304 -6.50 7.18 4.68
N ALA A 305 -6.98 5.96 4.43
CA ALA A 305 -6.72 4.81 5.30
C ALA A 305 -5.25 4.46 5.47
N TYR A 306 -4.47 4.68 4.41
CA TYR A 306 -3.04 4.38 4.36
C TYR A 306 -2.20 5.65 4.32
N GLY A 307 -2.79 6.82 4.62
CA GLY A 307 -2.08 8.08 4.53
C GLY A 307 -0.82 8.11 5.40
N THR A 308 0.25 8.72 4.89
CA THR A 308 1.57 8.83 5.52
C THR A 308 1.97 10.31 5.57
N THR A 309 2.33 10.80 6.75
CA THR A 309 2.89 12.14 6.97
C THR A 309 4.41 12.09 7.05
N SER A 310 5.09 13.25 7.00
CA SER A 310 6.54 13.34 7.22
C SER A 310 6.97 12.75 8.58
N GLU A 311 6.15 12.96 9.60
CA GLU A 311 6.37 12.40 10.93
C GLU A 311 6.15 10.88 10.97
N ASP A 312 5.19 10.35 10.21
CA ASP A 312 5.06 8.90 10.04
C ASP A 312 6.30 8.30 9.35
N VAL A 313 6.83 8.95 8.32
CA VAL A 313 8.08 8.51 7.64
C VAL A 313 9.25 8.51 8.61
N ARG A 314 9.37 9.54 9.45
CA ARG A 314 10.35 9.60 10.55
C ARG A 314 10.21 8.40 11.48
N VAL A 315 9.01 8.14 12.00
CA VAL A 315 8.76 7.02 12.91
C VAL A 315 9.08 5.68 12.24
N ILE A 316 8.66 5.48 10.99
CA ILE A 316 8.93 4.24 10.23
C ILE A 316 10.45 3.97 10.15
N ILE A 317 11.23 4.98 9.79
CA ILE A 317 12.66 4.81 9.49
C ILE A 317 13.53 4.90 10.74
N GLU A 318 13.21 5.80 11.66
CA GLU A 318 14.06 6.16 12.80
C GLU A 318 13.65 5.46 14.10
N GLU A 319 12.44 4.92 14.19
CA GLU A 319 11.96 4.21 15.40
C GLU A 319 11.56 2.75 15.11
N ASP A 320 10.64 2.53 14.16
CA ASP A 320 10.10 1.19 13.88
C ASP A 320 11.18 0.27 13.29
N PHE A 321 11.90 0.73 12.25
CA PHE A 321 12.97 -0.07 11.65
C PHE A 321 14.06 -0.46 12.67
N PRO A 322 14.65 0.44 13.48
CA PRO A 322 15.62 0.05 14.51
C PRO A 322 15.03 -0.85 15.60
N SER A 323 13.76 -0.65 15.97
CA SER A 323 13.08 -1.47 16.99
C SER A 323 12.83 -2.89 16.50
N ILE A 324 12.27 -3.05 15.30
CA ILE A 324 11.94 -4.35 14.68
C ILE A 324 13.20 -5.14 14.34
N THR A 325 14.29 -4.45 13.95
CA THR A 325 15.54 -5.08 13.52
C THR A 325 16.59 -5.21 14.62
N ARG A 326 16.25 -4.87 15.87
CA ARG A 326 17.20 -4.80 17.01
C ARG A 326 18.00 -6.09 17.21
N ASP A 327 17.33 -7.23 17.12
CA ASP A 327 17.92 -8.55 17.41
C ASP A 327 18.37 -9.30 16.15
N TRP A 328 18.37 -8.63 14.99
CA TRP A 328 18.75 -9.28 13.73
C TRP A 328 20.26 -9.38 13.60
N LYS A 329 20.72 -10.53 13.09
CA LYS A 329 22.15 -10.73 12.77
C LYS A 329 22.59 -9.80 11.65
N LYS A 330 21.69 -9.55 10.69
CA LYS A 330 21.95 -8.67 9.56
C LYS A 330 20.70 -7.87 9.20
N LYS A 331 20.83 -6.55 9.20
CA LYS A 331 19.73 -5.63 8.86
C LYS A 331 19.62 -5.47 7.35
N ARG A 332 18.56 -5.98 6.74
CA ARG A 332 18.30 -5.86 5.31
C ARG A 332 17.06 -5.01 5.10
N LEU A 333 17.20 -3.84 4.50
CA LEU A 333 16.10 -2.97 4.13
C LEU A 333 15.77 -3.21 2.65
N LEU A 334 14.57 -3.69 2.38
CA LEU A 334 14.06 -3.94 1.04
C LEU A 334 13.04 -2.86 0.67
N LEU A 335 13.36 -2.02 -0.30
CA LEU A 335 12.40 -1.08 -0.89
C LEU A 335 11.65 -1.75 -2.02
N ILE A 336 10.32 -1.70 -1.96
CA ILE A 336 9.42 -2.31 -2.95
C ILE A 336 8.64 -1.21 -3.64
N ALA A 337 8.73 -1.16 -4.97
CA ALA A 337 7.89 -0.35 -5.83
C ALA A 337 7.06 -1.27 -6.72
N GLY A 338 5.80 -1.50 -6.34
CA GLY A 338 4.86 -2.27 -7.14
C GLY A 338 4.53 -1.62 -8.49
N GLY A 339 3.69 -2.29 -9.27
CA GLY A 339 3.35 -1.85 -10.62
C GLY A 339 2.56 -0.54 -10.74
N GLY A 340 2.09 0.09 -9.67
CA GLY A 340 1.19 1.26 -9.70
C GLY A 340 -0.25 0.93 -10.11
N LEU A 341 -0.47 -0.24 -10.71
CA LEU A 341 -1.74 -0.55 -11.39
C LEU A 341 -2.76 -1.34 -10.55
N ARG A 342 -2.61 -1.35 -9.22
CA ARG A 342 -3.46 -2.12 -8.31
C ARG A 342 -4.11 -1.18 -7.31
N ARG A 343 -5.32 -1.52 -6.85
CA ARG A 343 -5.95 -0.77 -5.75
C ARG A 343 -5.10 -0.91 -4.49
N GLN A 344 -5.00 0.15 -3.69
CA GLN A 344 -4.26 0.14 -2.41
C GLN A 344 -4.61 -1.06 -1.52
N LEU A 345 -5.89 -1.45 -1.48
CA LEU A 345 -6.35 -2.62 -0.72
C LEU A 345 -5.67 -3.94 -1.15
N GLU A 346 -5.40 -4.11 -2.44
CA GLU A 346 -4.76 -5.32 -2.96
C GLU A 346 -3.26 -5.36 -2.63
N VAL A 347 -2.60 -4.20 -2.67
CA VAL A 347 -1.19 -4.08 -2.26
C VAL A 347 -1.06 -4.35 -0.76
N VAL A 348 -1.96 -3.80 0.06
CA VAL A 348 -2.01 -4.03 1.51
C VAL A 348 -2.28 -5.50 1.84
N ASP A 349 -3.22 -6.13 1.13
CA ASP A 349 -3.52 -7.55 1.27
C ASP A 349 -2.33 -8.44 0.88
N ARG A 350 -1.62 -8.11 -0.20
CA ARG A 350 -0.34 -8.76 -0.59
C ARG A 350 0.71 -8.59 0.50
N MET A 351 0.92 -7.36 0.97
CA MET A 351 1.90 -7.06 2.02
C MET A 351 1.60 -7.79 3.34
N SER A 352 0.32 -8.00 3.66
CA SER A 352 -0.09 -8.80 4.83
C SER A 352 0.39 -10.25 4.78
N ARG A 353 0.53 -10.82 3.57
CA ARG A 353 1.03 -12.18 3.33
C ARG A 353 2.54 -12.26 3.20
N LEU A 354 3.13 -11.29 2.50
CA LEU A 354 4.55 -11.26 2.18
C LEU A 354 5.41 -10.87 3.40
N ARG A 355 4.99 -9.84 4.15
CA ARG A 355 5.77 -9.27 5.27
C ARG A 355 6.22 -10.33 6.29
N PRO A 356 5.35 -11.20 6.84
CA PRO A 356 5.78 -12.16 7.87
C PRO A 356 6.91 -13.09 7.39
N LYS A 357 6.92 -13.47 6.11
CA LYS A 357 7.95 -14.36 5.53
C LYS A 357 9.28 -13.65 5.37
N LEU A 358 9.26 -12.40 4.93
CA LEU A 358 10.46 -11.57 4.82
C LEU A 358 11.07 -11.28 6.19
N LEU A 359 10.25 -10.93 7.19
CA LEU A 359 10.74 -10.65 8.54
C LEU A 359 11.38 -11.89 9.20
N GLN A 360 10.85 -13.09 8.96
CA GLN A 360 11.47 -14.35 9.43
C GLN A 360 12.88 -14.57 8.86
N GLN A 361 13.20 -13.93 7.74
CA GLN A 361 14.49 -14.00 7.08
C GLN A 361 15.38 -12.77 7.36
N GLU A 362 15.02 -11.94 8.34
CA GLU A 362 15.70 -10.67 8.63
C GLU A 362 15.72 -9.72 7.42
N ILE A 363 14.60 -9.64 6.70
CA ILE A 363 14.36 -8.70 5.60
C ILE A 363 13.21 -7.79 5.99
N TYR A 364 13.47 -6.49 6.07
CA TYR A 364 12.49 -5.46 6.37
C TYR A 364 11.92 -4.91 5.06
N PRO A 365 10.68 -5.27 4.66
CA PRO A 365 10.08 -4.69 3.47
C PRO A 365 9.52 -3.30 3.75
N LEU A 366 9.77 -2.35 2.87
CA LEU A 366 9.15 -1.04 2.84
C LEU A 366 8.53 -0.83 1.45
N GLU A 367 7.20 -0.91 1.39
CA GLU A 367 6.44 -0.72 0.15
C GLU A 367 6.08 0.75 -0.02
N PHE A 368 6.44 1.31 -1.18
CA PHE A 368 5.86 2.57 -1.61
C PHE A 368 4.47 2.29 -2.19
N LEU A 369 3.43 2.76 -1.50
CA LEU A 369 2.06 2.75 -1.99
C LEU A 369 1.87 3.98 -2.88
N TRP A 370 2.21 3.83 -4.15
CA TRP A 370 2.03 4.87 -5.14
C TRP A 370 0.88 4.49 -6.07
N GLU A 371 0.07 5.48 -6.38
CA GLU A 371 -1.17 5.44 -7.16
C GLU A 371 -2.46 4.99 -6.46
N THR A 372 -3.54 5.70 -6.80
CA THR A 372 -4.84 5.08 -7.05
C THR A 372 -5.53 5.84 -8.17
N ASP A 373 -5.57 5.24 -9.37
CA ASP A 373 -6.68 5.30 -10.35
C ASP A 373 -6.21 5.37 -11.82
N HIS A 374 -4.91 5.52 -12.11
CA HIS A 374 -4.43 5.59 -13.50
C HIS A 374 -4.68 4.28 -14.25
N TYR A 375 -4.49 3.12 -13.62
CA TYR A 375 -4.86 1.83 -14.23
C TYR A 375 -6.34 1.70 -14.51
N ALA A 376 -7.20 2.04 -13.54
CA ALA A 376 -8.65 1.96 -13.73
C ALA A 376 -9.08 2.85 -14.91
N ARG A 377 -8.49 4.04 -15.04
CA ARG A 377 -8.70 4.94 -16.17
C ARG A 377 -8.15 4.38 -17.48
N LEU A 378 -6.96 3.77 -17.49
CA LEU A 378 -6.39 3.11 -18.67
C LEU A 378 -7.25 1.92 -19.13
N VAL A 379 -7.72 1.10 -18.20
CA VAL A 379 -8.64 -0.02 -18.45
C VAL A 379 -9.98 0.49 -18.96
N GLU A 380 -10.55 1.55 -18.38
CA GLU A 380 -11.77 2.19 -18.88
C GLU A 380 -11.59 2.76 -20.29
N ILE A 381 -10.43 3.36 -20.59
CA ILE A 381 -10.08 3.82 -21.94
C ILE A 381 -10.01 2.63 -22.90
N ALA A 382 -9.38 1.51 -22.50
CA ALA A 382 -9.29 0.30 -23.30
C ALA A 382 -10.67 -0.33 -23.56
N HIS A 383 -11.53 -0.42 -22.53
CA HIS A 383 -12.91 -0.90 -22.69
C HIS A 383 -13.73 -0.01 -23.62
N ARG A 384 -13.68 1.31 -23.44
CA ARG A 384 -14.39 2.25 -24.33
C ARG A 384 -13.89 2.17 -25.77
N ALA A 385 -12.57 2.00 -25.96
CA ALA A 385 -11.99 1.76 -27.28
C ALA A 385 -12.48 0.45 -27.91
N ALA A 386 -12.71 -0.59 -27.10
CA ALA A 386 -13.29 -1.85 -27.56
C ALA A 386 -14.81 -1.75 -27.84
N GLU A 387 -15.55 -0.98 -27.04
CA GLU A 387 -17.01 -0.79 -27.16
C GLU A 387 -17.43 0.14 -28.30
N GLY A 388 -16.66 1.19 -28.59
CA GLY A 388 -16.93 2.08 -29.72
C GLY A 388 -17.04 1.34 -31.05
N ARG A 389 -16.36 0.19 -31.20
CA ARG A 389 -16.52 -0.71 -32.37
C ARG A 389 -17.87 -1.43 -32.43
N ARG A 390 -18.55 -1.67 -31.31
CA ARG A 390 -19.81 -2.42 -31.27
C ARG A 390 -20.99 -1.58 -31.76
N GLN A 391 -20.90 -0.26 -31.71
CA GLN A 391 -21.99 0.65 -32.14
C GLN A 391 -21.94 1.01 -33.63
N ASP A 392 -20.83 0.76 -34.33
CA ASP A 392 -20.67 1.05 -35.77
C ASP A 392 -21.34 0.01 -36.72
N GLY A 393 -22.21 -0.87 -36.19
CA GLY A 393 -23.15 -1.65 -37.01
C GLY A 393 -22.54 -2.69 -37.95
N TYR A 394 -21.32 -3.17 -37.69
CA TYR A 394 -20.63 -4.12 -38.57
C TYR A 394 -20.76 -5.58 -38.12
N ASP A 395 -21.09 -6.49 -39.05
CA ASP A 395 -21.28 -7.93 -38.78
C ASP A 395 -19.93 -8.61 -38.41
N PRO A 396 -19.79 -9.21 -37.22
CA PRO A 396 -18.59 -9.93 -36.80
C PRO A 396 -18.18 -11.12 -37.69
N ARG A 397 -19.07 -11.61 -38.57
CA ARG A 397 -18.85 -12.81 -39.38
C ARG A 397 -18.17 -12.56 -40.73
N GLU A 398 -18.17 -11.33 -41.24
CA GLU A 398 -17.53 -11.01 -42.54
C GLU A 398 -16.00 -10.92 -42.48
N PHE A 399 -15.42 -10.94 -41.27
CA PHE A 399 -13.99 -10.74 -41.04
C PHE A 399 -13.36 -11.82 -40.14
N SER A 400 -13.71 -13.09 -40.35
CA SER A 400 -13.06 -14.22 -39.67
C SER A 400 -11.53 -14.29 -39.90
N PHE A 401 -10.98 -13.57 -40.89
CA PHE A 401 -9.54 -13.46 -41.15
C PHE A 401 -8.88 -12.26 -40.44
N MET A 402 -9.63 -11.41 -39.73
CA MET A 402 -9.12 -10.24 -38.99
C MET A 402 -9.16 -10.41 -37.46
N ILE A 403 -9.42 -11.63 -36.96
CA ILE A 403 -9.33 -11.92 -35.53
C ILE A 403 -7.89 -11.69 -35.01
N ASP A 404 -6.87 -11.94 -35.84
CA ASP A 404 -5.44 -11.68 -35.52
C ASP A 404 -5.04 -10.19 -35.51
N ARG A 405 -5.92 -9.27 -35.93
CA ARG A 405 -5.64 -7.81 -35.99
C ARG A 405 -6.47 -6.97 -35.01
N ARG A 406 -7.20 -7.61 -34.09
CA ARG A 406 -8.02 -6.92 -33.08
C ARG A 406 -7.20 -5.95 -32.22
N ASP A 407 -6.00 -6.37 -31.83
CA ASP A 407 -5.09 -5.60 -30.98
C ASP A 407 -4.40 -4.46 -31.76
N ASP A 408 -4.01 -4.73 -33.02
CA ASP A 408 -3.42 -3.75 -33.95
C ASP A 408 -4.35 -2.55 -34.20
N ALA A 409 -5.67 -2.77 -34.17
CA ALA A 409 -6.67 -1.71 -34.27
C ALA A 409 -7.05 -1.09 -32.91
N LEU A 410 -6.75 -1.75 -31.78
CA LEU A 410 -7.04 -1.24 -30.43
C LEU A 410 -5.99 -0.22 -29.98
N GLU A 411 -4.71 -0.51 -30.24
CA GLU A 411 -3.57 0.32 -29.82
C GLU A 411 -3.68 1.79 -30.27
N PRO A 412 -3.99 2.12 -31.55
CA PRO A 412 -4.16 3.51 -31.97
C PRO A 412 -5.36 4.19 -31.32
N MET A 413 -6.42 3.43 -31.04
CA MET A 413 -7.65 3.94 -30.41
C MET A 413 -7.42 4.27 -28.94
N VAL A 414 -6.80 3.37 -28.18
CA VAL A 414 -6.40 3.61 -26.78
C VAL A 414 -5.54 4.86 -26.68
N ARG A 415 -4.56 5.01 -27.59
CA ARG A 415 -3.72 6.21 -27.66
C ARG A 415 -4.55 7.47 -27.93
N ARG A 416 -5.45 7.43 -28.92
CA ARG A 416 -6.31 8.57 -29.31
C ARG A 416 -7.28 8.97 -28.19
N MET A 417 -7.76 8.00 -27.42
CA MET A 417 -8.70 8.20 -26.31
C MET A 417 -8.02 8.65 -25.01
N GLY A 418 -6.74 9.03 -25.06
CA GLY A 418 -6.01 9.63 -23.94
C GLY A 418 -5.10 8.67 -23.17
N GLY A 419 -4.98 7.40 -23.57
CA GLY A 419 -4.16 6.42 -22.86
C GLY A 419 -2.69 6.85 -22.72
N LYS A 420 -2.11 7.48 -23.73
CA LYS A 420 -0.74 8.01 -23.67
C LYS A 420 -0.61 9.15 -22.65
N ALA A 421 -1.58 10.07 -22.62
CA ALA A 421 -1.56 11.18 -21.69
C ALA A 421 -1.68 10.68 -20.25
N GLU A 422 -2.51 9.66 -20.03
CA GLU A 422 -2.66 9.02 -18.73
C GLU A 422 -1.39 8.29 -18.28
N TRP A 423 -0.74 7.56 -19.20
CA TRP A 423 0.55 6.92 -18.94
C TRP A 423 1.67 7.93 -18.64
N ASP A 424 1.71 9.06 -19.36
CA ASP A 424 2.69 10.12 -19.09
C ASP A 424 2.46 10.78 -17.72
N ARG A 425 1.20 11.00 -17.30
CA ARG A 425 0.87 11.51 -15.97
C ARG A 425 1.38 10.59 -14.86
N MET A 426 1.15 9.29 -15.00
CA MET A 426 1.69 8.30 -14.05
C MET A 426 3.23 8.37 -13.97
N LYS A 427 3.91 8.43 -15.12
CA LYS A 427 5.38 8.55 -15.15
C LYS A 427 5.88 9.84 -14.49
N LEU A 428 5.18 10.96 -14.71
CA LEU A 428 5.52 12.24 -14.08
C LEU A 428 5.34 12.17 -12.57
N ALA A 429 4.18 11.72 -12.08
CA ALA A 429 3.91 11.58 -10.64
C ALA A 429 4.95 10.67 -9.94
N ALA A 430 5.26 9.52 -10.55
CA ALA A 430 6.30 8.62 -10.04
C ALA A 430 7.69 9.27 -10.06
N GLY A 431 8.03 9.96 -11.14
CA GLY A 431 9.31 10.66 -11.25
C GLY A 431 9.44 11.77 -10.20
N ASP A 432 8.42 12.63 -10.08
CA ASP A 432 8.39 13.76 -9.16
C ASP A 432 8.52 13.31 -7.70
N ALA A 433 7.99 12.12 -7.35
CA ALA A 433 8.15 11.56 -6.02
C ALA A 433 9.60 11.36 -5.57
N VAL A 434 10.53 11.27 -6.51
CA VAL A 434 11.98 11.09 -6.26
C VAL A 434 12.79 12.32 -6.68
N MET A 435 12.40 12.96 -7.78
CA MET A 435 13.15 14.05 -8.41
C MET A 435 12.93 15.39 -7.70
N ASP A 436 11.74 15.62 -7.12
CA ASP A 436 11.45 16.81 -6.33
C ASP A 436 12.17 16.74 -4.98
N ALA A 437 13.17 17.60 -4.79
CA ALA A 437 14.00 17.63 -3.59
C ALA A 437 13.27 18.17 -2.36
N ASP A 438 12.22 18.98 -2.55
CA ASP A 438 11.55 19.71 -1.50
C ASP A 438 10.22 19.04 -1.10
N ALA A 439 9.51 18.43 -2.06
CA ALA A 439 8.18 17.85 -1.85
C ALA A 439 8.04 16.35 -2.20
N GLY A 440 9.05 15.74 -2.83
CA GLY A 440 8.97 14.33 -3.25
C GLY A 440 8.86 13.38 -2.06
N GLY A 441 7.77 12.59 -2.00
CA GLY A 441 7.53 11.73 -0.84
C GLY A 441 8.51 10.56 -0.72
N VAL A 442 8.94 9.98 -1.85
CA VAL A 442 10.01 8.97 -1.88
C VAL A 442 11.36 9.62 -1.64
N ARG A 443 11.56 10.85 -2.11
CA ARG A 443 12.76 11.66 -1.86
C ARG A 443 12.97 11.94 -0.37
N GLU A 444 11.90 12.22 0.38
CA GLU A 444 11.96 12.37 1.83
C GLU A 444 12.37 11.04 2.51
N ALA A 445 11.69 9.95 2.18
CA ALA A 445 11.95 8.64 2.76
C ALA A 445 13.41 8.20 2.50
N ILE A 446 13.92 8.36 1.27
CA ILE A 446 15.31 7.98 0.97
C ILE A 446 16.34 8.88 1.65
N GLY A 447 16.05 10.17 1.86
CA GLY A 447 16.92 11.06 2.64
C GLY A 447 17.16 10.54 4.05
N ARG A 448 16.07 10.16 4.75
CA ARG A 448 16.15 9.59 6.11
C ARG A 448 16.82 8.21 6.13
N ILE A 449 16.52 7.35 5.15
CA ILE A 449 17.20 6.05 5.00
C ILE A 449 18.71 6.25 4.80
N ALA A 450 19.10 7.23 4.00
CA ALA A 450 20.51 7.53 3.74
C ALA A 450 21.23 7.96 5.02
N GLU A 451 20.63 8.86 5.80
CA GLU A 451 21.17 9.25 7.10
C GLU A 451 21.30 8.07 8.06
N LEU A 452 20.28 7.19 8.09
CA LEU A 452 20.29 5.98 8.90
C LEU A 452 21.43 5.03 8.48
N MET A 453 21.63 4.80 7.18
CA MET A 453 22.71 3.95 6.67
C MET A 453 24.10 4.58 6.88
N ILE A 454 24.21 5.90 6.90
CA ILE A 454 25.45 6.59 7.26
C ILE A 454 25.78 6.35 8.74
N LYS A 455 24.77 6.37 9.63
CA LYS A 455 24.93 6.10 11.07
C LYS A 455 25.18 4.62 11.34
N ASP A 456 24.54 3.73 10.59
CA ASP A 456 24.69 2.27 10.68
C ASP A 456 25.05 1.66 9.31
N PRO A 457 26.36 1.62 8.97
CA PRO A 457 26.83 1.04 7.71
C PRO A 457 26.62 -0.48 7.58
N SER A 458 26.10 -1.15 8.62
CA SER A 458 25.82 -2.59 8.57
C SER A 458 24.55 -2.92 7.77
N ILE A 459 23.67 -1.92 7.57
CA ILE A 459 22.41 -2.05 6.85
C ILE A 459 22.67 -2.33 5.36
N GLU A 460 22.06 -3.38 4.84
CA GLU A 460 22.03 -3.68 3.40
C GLU A 460 20.76 -3.11 2.76
N LEU A 461 20.93 -2.37 1.67
CA LEU A 461 19.82 -1.84 0.88
C LEU A 461 19.54 -2.75 -0.32
N HIS A 462 18.29 -3.16 -0.45
CA HIS A 462 17.79 -3.98 -1.54
C HIS A 462 16.59 -3.31 -2.21
N LEU A 463 16.43 -3.51 -3.52
CA LEU A 463 15.37 -2.90 -4.30
C LEU A 463 14.61 -3.97 -5.09
N VAL A 464 13.28 -3.88 -5.11
CA VAL A 464 12.41 -4.67 -6.00
C VAL A 464 11.43 -3.73 -6.69
N GLY A 465 11.44 -3.72 -8.02
CA GLY A 465 10.50 -2.94 -8.82
C GLY A 465 9.72 -3.84 -9.76
N HIS A 466 8.41 -3.71 -9.79
CA HIS A 466 7.56 -4.42 -10.75
C HIS A 466 6.95 -3.44 -11.76
N SER A 467 6.92 -3.80 -13.04
CA SER A 467 6.21 -3.05 -14.08
C SER A 467 6.54 -1.54 -14.06
N ALA A 468 5.56 -0.67 -13.83
CA ALA A 468 5.75 0.77 -13.79
C ALA A 468 6.47 1.28 -12.52
N GLY A 469 6.67 0.43 -11.49
CA GLY A 469 7.44 0.77 -10.28
C GLY A 469 8.89 1.13 -10.60
N VAL A 470 9.38 0.75 -11.77
CA VAL A 470 10.66 1.20 -12.30
C VAL A 470 10.74 2.73 -12.50
N PHE A 471 9.63 3.44 -12.68
CA PHE A 471 9.64 4.91 -12.78
C PHE A 471 9.96 5.59 -11.46
N LEU A 472 9.67 4.93 -10.32
CA LEU A 472 10.21 5.32 -9.02
C LEU A 472 11.68 4.88 -8.88
N LEU A 473 11.98 3.62 -9.20
CA LEU A 473 13.29 3.06 -8.88
C LEU A 473 14.43 3.56 -9.76
N ALA A 474 14.19 3.90 -11.03
CA ALA A 474 15.22 4.37 -11.94
C ALA A 474 15.88 5.69 -11.49
N PRO A 475 15.13 6.79 -11.23
CA PRO A 475 15.72 7.99 -10.64
C PRO A 475 16.30 7.72 -9.24
N LEU A 476 15.65 6.86 -8.45
CA LEU A 476 16.09 6.52 -7.09
C LEU A 476 17.47 5.83 -7.08
N VAL A 477 17.68 4.83 -7.93
CA VAL A 477 18.98 4.14 -8.04
C VAL A 477 20.08 5.11 -8.45
N GLN A 478 19.78 6.02 -9.38
CA GLN A 478 20.75 7.00 -9.83
C GLN A 478 21.14 7.95 -8.70
N LEU A 479 20.16 8.45 -7.94
CA LEU A 479 20.38 9.30 -6.77
C LEU A 479 21.22 8.61 -5.69
N ILE A 480 20.84 7.37 -5.34
CA ILE A 480 21.45 6.59 -4.26
C ILE A 480 22.91 6.26 -4.58
N THR A 481 23.17 5.79 -5.79
CA THR A 481 24.47 5.21 -6.17
C THR A 481 25.48 6.22 -6.70
N ALA A 482 25.03 7.42 -7.11
CA ALA A 482 25.94 8.47 -7.55
C ALA A 482 26.85 8.96 -6.41
N ASP A 483 28.05 9.38 -6.77
CA ASP A 483 29.09 9.81 -5.82
C ASP A 483 28.58 10.86 -4.82
N ARG A 484 28.82 10.59 -3.53
CA ARG A 484 28.41 11.47 -2.44
C ARG A 484 28.97 12.88 -2.61
N GLY A 485 28.09 13.87 -2.58
CA GLY A 485 28.47 15.29 -2.66
C GLY A 485 28.91 15.76 -4.05
N LYS A 486 28.81 14.93 -5.08
CA LYS A 486 28.98 15.35 -6.48
C LYS A 486 27.64 15.52 -7.16
N LYS A 487 27.57 16.47 -8.09
CA LYS A 487 26.40 16.65 -8.95
C LYS A 487 26.35 15.53 -9.98
N ILE A 488 25.16 14.98 -10.17
CA ILE A 488 24.87 13.99 -11.21
C ILE A 488 24.83 14.71 -12.57
N GLU A 489 25.58 14.23 -13.55
CA GLU A 489 25.78 14.94 -14.83
C GLU A 489 24.69 14.69 -15.87
N GLY A 490 24.00 13.54 -15.80
CA GLY A 490 23.00 13.11 -16.80
C GLY A 490 21.85 12.32 -16.20
N GLY A 491 20.97 11.77 -17.05
CA GLY A 491 19.78 11.03 -16.62
C GLY A 491 18.75 11.87 -15.86
N PRO A 492 17.73 11.23 -15.26
CA PRO A 492 16.63 11.92 -14.59
C PRO A 492 17.06 12.74 -13.36
N MET A 493 18.15 12.36 -12.68
CA MET A 493 18.64 13.06 -11.48
C MET A 493 19.68 14.14 -11.78
N ARG A 494 19.82 14.58 -13.04
CA ARG A 494 20.81 15.58 -13.42
C ARG A 494 20.75 16.83 -12.53
N GLY A 495 21.90 17.26 -12.04
CA GLY A 495 22.07 18.45 -11.19
C GLY A 495 21.86 18.20 -9.69
N GLN A 496 21.28 17.05 -9.32
CA GLN A 496 21.10 16.64 -7.92
C GLN A 496 22.41 16.10 -7.34
N MET A 497 22.55 16.14 -6.01
CA MET A 497 23.71 15.60 -5.30
C MET A 497 23.52 14.09 -5.05
N GLY A 498 24.51 13.28 -5.41
CA GLY A 498 24.50 11.84 -5.12
C GLY A 498 24.61 11.52 -3.62
N LEU A 499 24.07 10.37 -3.22
CA LEU A 499 24.11 9.89 -1.83
C LEU A 499 25.30 8.95 -1.54
N GLY A 500 25.87 8.33 -2.58
CA GLY A 500 27.04 7.45 -2.51
C GLY A 500 26.83 6.18 -1.69
N LEU A 501 25.62 5.61 -1.73
CA LEU A 501 25.26 4.40 -1.01
C LEU A 501 25.27 3.18 -1.94
N PRO A 502 25.84 2.04 -1.51
CA PRO A 502 25.77 0.81 -2.28
C PRO A 502 24.37 0.19 -2.18
N VAL A 503 23.93 -0.41 -3.29
CA VAL A 503 22.75 -1.27 -3.37
C VAL A 503 23.22 -2.72 -3.44
N GLU A 504 22.89 -3.50 -2.42
CA GLU A 504 23.35 -4.87 -2.27
C GLU A 504 22.69 -5.81 -3.29
N SER A 505 21.40 -5.64 -3.54
CA SER A 505 20.73 -6.26 -4.68
C SER A 505 19.56 -5.43 -5.23
N ALA A 506 19.34 -5.50 -6.54
CA ALA A 506 18.18 -4.93 -7.20
C ALA A 506 17.53 -5.97 -8.13
N ALA A 507 16.22 -6.15 -8.01
CA ALA A 507 15.43 -7.00 -8.90
C ALA A 507 14.37 -6.17 -9.63
N LEU A 508 14.30 -6.29 -10.95
CA LEU A 508 13.22 -5.72 -11.75
C LEU A 508 12.36 -6.85 -12.33
N LEU A 509 11.05 -6.76 -12.10
CA LEU A 509 10.05 -7.74 -12.49
C LEU A 509 9.21 -7.16 -13.63
N ALA A 510 9.34 -7.72 -14.84
CA ALA A 510 8.67 -7.25 -16.06
C ALA A 510 8.62 -5.71 -16.17
N PRO A 511 9.76 -5.00 -16.03
CA PRO A 511 9.74 -3.54 -15.93
C PRO A 511 9.22 -2.89 -17.22
N ALA A 512 8.26 -1.97 -17.08
CA ALA A 512 7.77 -1.11 -18.16
C ALA A 512 8.75 0.03 -18.50
N CYS A 513 10.05 -0.27 -18.43
CA CYS A 513 11.14 0.69 -18.54
C CYS A 513 11.64 0.74 -19.98
N PRO A 514 11.60 1.90 -20.66
CA PRO A 514 12.33 2.07 -21.92
C PRO A 514 13.82 1.73 -21.74
N ILE A 515 14.40 1.02 -22.70
CA ILE A 515 15.81 0.57 -22.60
C ILE A 515 16.77 1.76 -22.41
N GLU A 516 16.47 2.92 -23.00
CA GLU A 516 17.27 4.13 -22.83
C GLU A 516 17.25 4.63 -21.38
N ALA A 517 16.10 4.57 -20.70
CA ALA A 517 16.00 4.94 -19.30
C ALA A 517 16.83 4.01 -18.39
N PHE A 518 16.92 2.71 -18.72
CA PHE A 518 17.81 1.77 -18.04
C PHE A 518 19.29 2.10 -18.26
N ARG A 519 19.67 2.47 -19.49
CA ARG A 519 21.04 2.91 -19.83
C ARG A 519 21.46 4.16 -19.06
N ASP A 520 20.53 5.06 -18.79
CA ASP A 520 20.81 6.31 -18.06
C ASP A 520 20.88 6.15 -16.53
N THR A 521 20.32 5.05 -15.98
CA THR A 521 20.10 4.91 -14.53
C THR A 521 20.77 3.68 -13.92
N PHE A 522 20.22 2.49 -14.15
CA PHE A 522 20.71 1.24 -13.57
C PHE A 522 22.02 0.78 -14.22
N MET A 523 22.17 0.90 -15.54
CA MET A 523 23.34 0.37 -16.25
C MET A 523 24.67 0.94 -15.74
N PRO A 524 24.81 2.27 -15.52
CA PRO A 524 26.03 2.85 -14.96
C PRO A 524 26.30 2.36 -13.54
N ALA A 525 25.26 2.28 -12.70
CA ALA A 525 25.37 1.83 -11.31
C ALA A 525 25.81 0.36 -11.21
N ILE A 526 25.30 -0.51 -12.09
CA ILE A 526 25.71 -1.92 -12.21
C ILE A 526 27.16 -2.00 -12.69
N LYS A 527 27.53 -1.28 -13.77
CA LYS A 527 28.90 -1.29 -14.31
C LYS A 527 29.93 -0.83 -13.28
N ALA A 528 29.58 0.21 -12.50
CA ALA A 528 30.41 0.74 -11.41
C ALA A 528 30.47 -0.18 -10.18
N GLY A 529 29.64 -1.24 -10.12
CA GLY A 529 29.57 -2.15 -8.96
C GLY A 529 28.85 -1.55 -7.74
N GLN A 530 28.17 -0.42 -7.91
CA GLN A 530 27.34 0.20 -6.86
C GLN A 530 26.03 -0.55 -6.67
N VAL A 531 25.48 -1.13 -7.74
CA VAL A 531 24.51 -2.23 -7.66
C VAL A 531 25.29 -3.54 -7.75
N ARG A 532 25.44 -4.24 -6.62
CA ARG A 532 26.31 -5.42 -6.53
C ARG A 532 25.73 -6.65 -7.23
N ARG A 533 24.42 -6.86 -7.11
CA ARG A 533 23.67 -7.95 -7.75
C ARG A 533 22.40 -7.40 -8.38
N PHE A 534 22.32 -7.47 -9.70
CA PHE A 534 21.13 -7.09 -10.46
C PHE A 534 20.45 -8.34 -11.01
N THR A 535 19.12 -8.38 -11.00
CA THR A 535 18.36 -9.46 -11.62
C THR A 535 17.16 -8.91 -12.37
N LEU A 536 17.05 -9.29 -13.63
CA LEU A 536 15.91 -8.97 -14.47
C LEU A 536 15.05 -10.22 -14.63
N PHE A 537 13.77 -10.10 -14.28
CA PHE A 537 12.77 -11.11 -14.56
C PHE A 537 11.91 -10.64 -15.72
N THR A 538 11.79 -11.45 -16.76
CA THR A 538 10.86 -11.24 -17.87
C THR A 538 10.03 -12.49 -18.08
N LEU A 539 8.86 -12.34 -18.68
CA LEU A 539 8.22 -13.48 -19.32
C LEU A 539 8.99 -13.85 -20.61
N THR A 540 8.78 -15.07 -21.10
CA THR A 540 9.10 -15.42 -22.49
C THR A 540 8.15 -14.67 -23.43
N ASP A 541 8.61 -14.40 -24.65
CA ASP A 541 7.79 -13.71 -25.67
C ASP A 541 6.46 -14.43 -25.91
N GLU A 542 6.50 -15.77 -25.94
CA GLU A 542 5.31 -16.59 -26.08
C GLU A 542 4.33 -16.45 -24.91
N ALA A 543 4.84 -16.30 -23.67
CA ALA A 543 3.97 -16.07 -22.52
C ALA A 543 3.37 -14.66 -22.54
N GLU A 544 4.12 -13.64 -22.96
CA GLU A 544 3.60 -12.26 -23.12
C GLU A 544 2.50 -12.17 -24.19
N LEU A 545 2.63 -12.94 -25.29
CA LEU A 545 1.64 -13.01 -26.37
C LEU A 545 0.38 -13.79 -25.98
N GLN A 546 0.49 -14.72 -25.02
CA GLN A 546 -0.64 -15.48 -24.48
C GLN A 546 -1.27 -14.83 -23.23
N ASP A 547 -0.63 -13.80 -22.68
CA ASP A 547 -1.19 -12.97 -21.62
C ASP A 547 -2.31 -12.07 -22.16
N HIS A 548 -3.10 -11.47 -21.27
CA HIS A 548 -4.15 -10.54 -21.66
C HIS A 548 -4.38 -9.49 -20.57
N VAL A 549 -4.68 -8.27 -21.00
CA VAL A 549 -5.17 -7.21 -20.11
C VAL A 549 -6.59 -6.89 -20.52
N GLU A 550 -7.55 -7.46 -19.77
CA GLU A 550 -8.98 -7.27 -19.98
C GLU A 550 -9.43 -7.60 -21.43
N SER A 551 -9.64 -6.56 -22.25
CA SER A 551 -10.10 -6.68 -23.63
C SER A 551 -8.98 -6.65 -24.68
N TYR A 552 -7.72 -6.47 -24.24
CA TYR A 552 -6.50 -6.51 -25.06
C TYR A 552 -5.88 -7.91 -24.98
N GLY A 553 -5.66 -8.55 -26.12
CA GLY A 553 -5.28 -9.96 -26.22
C GLY A 553 -3.79 -10.26 -26.02
N ARG A 554 -3.04 -9.33 -25.44
CA ARG A 554 -1.60 -9.48 -25.12
C ARG A 554 -1.31 -8.87 -23.75
N SER A 555 -0.07 -9.03 -23.29
CA SER A 555 0.39 -8.43 -22.03
C SER A 555 0.25 -6.90 -21.97
N LEU A 556 0.32 -6.38 -20.75
CA LEU A 556 0.39 -4.94 -20.52
C LEU A 556 1.61 -4.29 -21.19
N LEU A 557 2.76 -4.97 -21.19
CA LEU A 557 3.98 -4.41 -21.78
C LEU A 557 3.84 -4.21 -23.29
N TYR A 558 3.13 -5.09 -23.99
CA TYR A 558 2.78 -4.86 -25.39
C TYR A 558 1.89 -3.63 -25.58
N LEU A 559 0.88 -3.44 -24.73
CA LEU A 559 0.04 -2.24 -24.79
C LEU A 559 0.87 -0.96 -24.56
N VAL A 560 1.74 -1.00 -23.55
CA VAL A 560 2.64 0.13 -23.21
C VAL A 560 3.57 0.42 -24.38
N SER A 561 4.30 -0.59 -24.86
CA SER A 561 5.27 -0.49 -25.95
C SER A 561 4.62 0.05 -27.22
N ASN A 562 3.45 -0.47 -27.58
CA ASN A 562 2.84 -0.21 -28.88
C ASN A 562 1.94 1.04 -28.89
N ALA A 563 1.31 1.39 -27.77
CA ALA A 563 0.28 2.44 -27.73
C ALA A 563 0.62 3.61 -26.81
N LEU A 564 1.18 3.35 -25.63
CA LEU A 564 1.24 4.34 -24.55
C LEU A 564 2.58 5.10 -24.50
N GLU A 565 3.65 4.49 -25.01
CA GLU A 565 4.97 5.12 -25.00
C GLU A 565 5.14 6.23 -26.04
N ARG A 566 6.30 6.92 -25.99
CA ARG A 566 6.58 8.10 -26.82
C ARG A 566 6.20 7.93 -28.31
N ARG A 567 6.50 6.78 -28.90
CA ARG A 567 6.20 6.45 -30.30
C ARG A 567 5.22 5.29 -30.34
N PRO A 568 4.09 5.40 -31.08
CA PRO A 568 3.23 4.25 -31.30
C PRO A 568 3.91 3.26 -32.27
N ARG A 569 3.51 1.99 -32.19
CA ARG A 569 3.92 0.98 -33.16
C ARG A 569 3.38 1.34 -34.55
N VAL A 570 4.22 1.20 -35.57
CA VAL A 570 3.83 1.30 -36.97
C VAL A 570 3.51 -0.09 -37.54
N PRO A 571 2.58 -0.24 -38.50
CA PRO A 571 2.30 -1.54 -39.12
C PRO A 571 3.58 -2.19 -39.67
N GLY A 572 3.90 -3.39 -39.20
CA GLY A 572 5.12 -4.12 -39.58
C GLY A 572 6.39 -3.76 -38.79
N GLY A 573 6.32 -2.84 -37.83
CA GLY A 573 7.41 -2.53 -36.89
C GLY A 573 7.08 -2.90 -35.45
N THR A 574 8.03 -2.64 -34.54
CA THR A 574 7.88 -2.78 -33.08
C THR A 574 7.53 -1.43 -32.44
N GLY A 575 6.92 -1.48 -31.25
CA GLY A 575 6.73 -0.30 -30.40
C GLY A 575 8.04 0.20 -29.78
N VAL A 576 7.96 0.99 -28.72
CA VAL A 576 9.15 1.37 -27.94
C VAL A 576 9.69 0.15 -27.20
N SER A 577 10.98 -0.16 -27.38
CA SER A 577 11.62 -1.30 -26.72
C SER A 577 11.66 -1.12 -25.20
N LEU A 578 11.09 -2.10 -24.49
CA LEU A 578 11.00 -2.11 -23.03
C LEU A 578 11.89 -3.19 -22.45
N LEU A 579 12.61 -2.87 -21.36
CA LEU A 579 13.51 -3.79 -20.67
C LEU A 579 12.81 -5.08 -20.20
N GLY A 580 11.51 -5.00 -19.87
CA GLY A 580 10.73 -6.15 -19.41
C GLY A 580 10.33 -7.16 -20.49
N MET A 581 10.55 -6.86 -21.78
CA MET A 581 10.15 -7.73 -22.89
C MET A 581 11.34 -8.52 -23.43
N GLU A 582 11.22 -9.85 -23.51
CA GLU A 582 12.26 -10.72 -24.09
C GLU A 582 12.65 -10.28 -25.50
N GLN A 583 11.67 -9.98 -26.37
CA GLN A 583 11.93 -9.51 -27.72
C GLN A 583 12.78 -8.24 -27.78
N SER A 584 12.58 -7.31 -26.83
CA SER A 584 13.34 -6.05 -26.77
C SER A 584 14.80 -6.27 -26.32
N LEU A 585 15.05 -7.27 -25.48
CA LEU A 585 16.40 -7.64 -25.02
C LEU A 585 17.19 -8.39 -26.10
N LEU A 586 16.49 -9.19 -26.91
CA LEU A 586 17.08 -9.94 -28.02
C LEU A 586 17.28 -9.09 -29.29
N ASP A 587 16.76 -7.86 -29.32
CA ASP A 587 17.00 -6.91 -30.39
C ASP A 587 18.51 -6.56 -30.49
N PRO A 588 19.12 -6.61 -31.68
CA PRO A 588 20.52 -6.21 -31.88
C PRO A 588 20.87 -4.82 -31.34
N GLU A 589 19.93 -3.86 -31.35
CA GLU A 589 20.12 -2.52 -30.78
C GLU A 589 20.30 -2.53 -29.25
N SER A 590 19.93 -3.63 -28.59
CA SER A 590 20.02 -3.84 -27.14
C SER A 590 21.22 -4.71 -26.73
N GLY A 591 22.15 -4.98 -27.64
CA GLY A 591 23.27 -5.90 -27.42
C GLY A 591 24.18 -5.53 -26.23
N ASP A 592 24.30 -4.25 -25.90
CA ASP A 592 25.03 -3.75 -24.73
C ASP A 592 24.34 -4.12 -23.41
N VAL A 593 23.01 -4.08 -23.37
CA VAL A 593 22.19 -4.49 -22.22
C VAL A 593 22.19 -6.01 -22.11
N LEU A 594 22.00 -6.72 -23.22
CA LEU A 594 22.07 -8.19 -23.24
C LEU A 594 23.45 -8.67 -22.77
N GLY A 595 24.54 -8.03 -23.23
CA GLY A 595 25.90 -8.33 -22.79
C GLY A 595 26.16 -8.06 -21.31
N LEU A 596 25.47 -7.08 -20.71
CA LEU A 596 25.52 -6.83 -19.27
C LEU A 596 24.83 -7.96 -18.47
N LEU A 597 23.69 -8.43 -18.96
CA LEU A 597 22.88 -9.48 -18.31
C LEU A 597 23.43 -10.90 -18.53
N SER A 598 24.23 -11.06 -19.58
CA SER A 598 24.81 -12.33 -20.02
C SER A 598 26.23 -12.49 -19.49
N ILE A 599 26.37 -12.94 -18.24
CA ILE A 599 27.59 -13.66 -17.89
C ILE A 599 27.39 -15.09 -18.40
N THR A 600 28.24 -15.48 -19.35
CA THR A 600 28.35 -16.85 -19.87
C THR A 600 28.28 -17.84 -18.72
N ARG A 601 27.19 -18.61 -18.68
CA ARG A 601 27.19 -19.88 -17.97
C ARG A 601 28.21 -20.74 -18.70
N ASP A 602 29.28 -21.14 -18.02
CA ASP A 602 30.02 -22.32 -18.46
C ASP A 602 28.98 -23.43 -18.70
N PRO A 603 29.04 -24.16 -19.82
CA PRO A 603 28.11 -25.25 -20.08
C PRO A 603 28.21 -26.23 -18.91
N GLN A 604 27.17 -26.29 -18.08
CA GLN A 604 27.00 -27.37 -17.12
C GLN A 604 26.88 -28.69 -17.89
N PRO A 605 27.37 -29.80 -17.31
CA PRO A 605 27.55 -31.05 -18.01
C PRO A 605 26.21 -31.55 -18.56
N SER A 606 26.27 -32.09 -19.76
CA SER A 606 25.20 -32.79 -20.47
C SER A 606 24.21 -33.48 -19.52
N SER A 607 22.92 -33.24 -19.77
CA SER A 607 21.80 -34.02 -19.25
C SER A 607 22.12 -35.53 -19.24
N PRO A 608 21.63 -36.28 -18.24
CA PRO A 608 21.91 -37.71 -18.15
C PRO A 608 21.38 -38.42 -19.40
N GLU A 609 22.21 -39.27 -20.00
CA GLU A 609 21.79 -40.22 -21.01
C GLU A 609 20.51 -40.93 -20.54
N VAL A 610 19.50 -40.93 -21.41
CA VAL A 610 18.33 -41.79 -21.27
C VAL A 610 18.82 -43.23 -21.41
N ILE A 611 19.12 -43.86 -20.28
CA ILE A 611 19.30 -45.31 -20.20
C ILE A 611 17.92 -45.92 -20.40
N VAL A 612 17.63 -46.35 -21.63
CA VAL A 612 16.51 -47.23 -21.93
C VAL A 612 16.78 -48.57 -21.24
N GLN A 613 16.05 -48.84 -20.16
CA GLN A 613 16.00 -50.18 -19.57
C GLN A 613 15.21 -51.12 -20.50
N PRO A 614 15.72 -52.32 -20.83
CA PRO A 614 14.94 -53.31 -21.55
C PRO A 614 14.01 -54.06 -20.58
N SER A 615 12.71 -54.08 -20.88
CA SER A 615 11.73 -54.94 -20.21
C SER A 615 12.00 -56.42 -20.51
N PRO A 616 11.74 -57.34 -19.56
CA PRO A 616 12.01 -58.76 -19.76
C PRO A 616 10.94 -59.44 -20.63
N SER A 617 11.41 -60.41 -21.39
CA SER A 617 10.68 -61.23 -22.34
C SER A 617 9.60 -62.11 -21.68
N LEU A 618 8.45 -62.22 -22.35
CA LEU A 618 7.57 -63.37 -22.29
C LEU A 618 7.41 -63.95 -23.69
N THR A 619 7.67 -65.25 -23.77
CA THR A 619 7.81 -66.10 -24.95
C THR A 619 6.49 -66.52 -25.60
N LEU A 620 6.63 -67.02 -26.84
CA LEU A 620 5.78 -67.94 -27.63
C LEU A 620 4.62 -67.35 -28.44
N SER A 621 4.81 -67.22 -29.76
CA SER A 621 4.44 -68.30 -30.71
C SER A 621 4.66 -67.90 -32.18
N GLN A 622 5.16 -68.86 -32.94
CA GLN A 622 4.96 -69.19 -34.36
C GLN A 622 4.34 -68.09 -35.25
N THR A 623 4.92 -67.75 -36.41
CA THR A 623 4.75 -68.54 -37.64
C THR A 623 5.73 -68.06 -38.75
N LEU A 624 6.07 -69.02 -39.60
CA LEU A 624 6.99 -69.05 -40.75
C LEU A 624 6.82 -67.95 -41.82
N ILE A 625 7.91 -67.80 -42.61
CA ILE A 625 8.05 -67.65 -44.08
C ILE A 625 9.16 -66.62 -44.37
N SER A 626 10.42 -67.02 -44.63
CA SER A 626 11.05 -67.24 -45.98
C SER A 626 10.90 -66.02 -46.92
N ALA A 627 11.88 -65.53 -47.69
CA ALA A 627 13.17 -66.02 -48.14
C ALA A 627 13.90 -64.87 -48.89
N GLY A 628 15.18 -65.08 -49.18
CA GLY A 628 15.88 -64.52 -50.36
C GLY A 628 16.76 -63.30 -50.09
N SER A 629 18.06 -63.45 -49.83
CA SER A 629 19.15 -63.56 -50.83
C SER A 629 19.20 -62.36 -51.80
N SER A 630 20.28 -61.59 -51.90
CA SER A 630 21.55 -62.03 -52.50
C SER A 630 22.52 -60.83 -52.56
N ALA A 631 23.80 -61.04 -52.21
CA ALA A 631 24.99 -60.96 -53.09
C ALA A 631 25.42 -59.53 -53.49
N ARG A 632 26.69 -59.12 -53.57
CA ARG A 632 28.02 -59.75 -53.62
C ARG A 632 29.04 -58.57 -53.45
N ALA A 633 30.00 -58.66 -52.54
CA ALA A 633 31.39 -59.07 -52.76
C ALA A 633 32.33 -57.98 -53.32
N PHE A 634 33.43 -57.67 -52.60
CA PHE A 634 34.80 -57.96 -53.07
C PHE A 634 35.87 -57.77 -51.94
N ARG A 635 36.47 -58.91 -51.54
CA ARG A 635 37.91 -59.24 -51.31
C ARG A 635 38.87 -58.23 -50.64
N ALA A 636 39.94 -58.63 -49.92
CA ALA A 636 40.42 -59.80 -49.17
C ALA A 636 41.96 -59.66 -49.09
N ALA A 637 42.55 -59.70 -47.87
CA ALA A 637 43.91 -60.17 -47.52
C ALA A 637 44.09 -59.94 -45.99
N VAL A 638 43.99 -60.95 -45.09
CA VAL A 638 44.97 -61.99 -44.71
C VAL A 638 46.17 -61.36 -43.96
N ASN A 639 46.61 -61.72 -42.74
CA ASN A 639 46.29 -62.76 -41.76
C ASN A 639 46.91 -62.38 -40.38
N GLU A 640 46.66 -63.23 -39.37
CA GLU A 640 47.17 -63.26 -37.97
C GLU A 640 46.26 -62.50 -36.97
N GLY A 641 45.62 -63.09 -35.96
CA GLY A 641 45.71 -64.40 -35.34
C GLY A 641 45.76 -64.23 -33.82
N GLY A 642 44.62 -64.41 -33.11
CA GLY A 642 44.57 -64.55 -31.65
C GLY A 642 43.79 -63.45 -30.91
N PHE A 643 42.49 -63.67 -30.72
CA PHE A 643 41.60 -62.84 -29.88
C PHE A 643 41.52 -63.44 -28.47
N VAL A 644 41.91 -62.65 -27.46
CA VAL A 644 41.46 -62.76 -26.05
C VAL A 644 41.34 -61.31 -25.55
N GLU A 645 40.12 -60.86 -25.27
CA GLU A 645 39.84 -59.48 -24.82
C GLU A 645 40.08 -59.26 -23.31
N PRO A 646 40.38 -58.02 -22.87
CA PRO A 646 41.06 -57.74 -21.60
C PRO A 646 40.11 -57.28 -20.49
N PRO A 647 40.60 -57.22 -19.23
CA PRO A 647 40.31 -56.00 -18.46
C PRO A 647 41.46 -55.49 -17.56
N THR A 648 41.51 -54.16 -17.46
CA THR A 648 41.87 -53.32 -16.29
C THR A 648 43.33 -53.20 -15.78
N MET A 649 43.62 -51.98 -15.30
CA MET A 649 44.73 -51.49 -14.44
C MET A 649 46.02 -51.06 -15.18
N LEU A 650 46.61 -49.86 -15.01
CA LEU A 650 46.93 -49.11 -13.78
C LEU A 650 47.40 -47.65 -14.03
N SER A 651 47.16 -46.79 -13.01
CA SER A 651 47.93 -45.58 -12.59
C SER A 651 47.78 -44.31 -13.46
N VAL A 652 47.80 -43.07 -12.96
CA VAL A 652 48.63 -42.42 -11.93
C VAL A 652 47.87 -41.19 -11.35
N GLY A 653 48.24 -40.77 -10.14
CA GLY A 653 47.62 -39.74 -9.29
C GLY A 653 47.22 -38.40 -9.94
N SER A 654 46.10 -37.87 -9.43
CA SER A 654 45.65 -36.51 -9.69
C SER A 654 46.05 -35.60 -8.52
N LEU A 655 46.80 -34.56 -8.88
CA LEU A 655 47.21 -33.45 -8.04
C LEU A 655 46.00 -32.79 -7.36
N ARG A 656 46.11 -32.57 -6.05
CA ARG A 656 45.28 -31.63 -5.31
C ARG A 656 45.47 -30.23 -5.92
N SER A 657 44.44 -29.68 -6.57
CA SER A 657 44.37 -28.25 -6.86
C SER A 657 43.82 -27.51 -5.62
N PRO A 658 44.37 -26.33 -5.26
CA PRO A 658 43.97 -25.61 -4.07
C PRO A 658 42.84 -24.60 -4.33
N ARG A 659 41.96 -24.45 -3.33
CA ARG A 659 41.00 -23.35 -3.09
C ARG A 659 39.82 -23.24 -4.07
N GLN A 660 38.71 -23.87 -3.66
CA GLN A 660 37.35 -23.45 -3.98
C GLN A 660 37.17 -21.99 -3.49
N LYS A 661 37.27 -21.02 -4.40
CA LYS A 661 36.74 -19.66 -4.15
C LYS A 661 35.23 -19.80 -4.01
N GLN A 662 34.65 -19.23 -2.96
CA GLN A 662 33.19 -19.07 -2.82
C GLN A 662 32.61 -18.55 -4.15
N MET A 663 31.69 -19.31 -4.75
CA MET A 663 30.96 -18.92 -5.95
C MET A 663 30.04 -17.75 -5.58
N GLY A 664 30.49 -16.50 -5.78
CA GLY A 664 29.63 -15.32 -5.67
C GLY A 664 28.66 -15.26 -6.86
N PHE A 665 27.45 -14.76 -6.62
CA PHE A 665 26.47 -14.54 -7.69
C PHE A 665 27.02 -13.67 -8.83
N PRO A 666 26.53 -13.87 -10.07
CA PRO A 666 26.82 -12.94 -11.15
C PRO A 666 26.37 -11.53 -10.76
N ARG A 667 27.10 -10.53 -11.27
CA ARG A 667 26.80 -9.12 -11.01
C ARG A 667 25.44 -8.72 -11.59
N ALA A 668 25.07 -9.28 -12.74
CA ALA A 668 23.78 -9.09 -13.38
C ALA A 668 23.34 -10.40 -14.02
N GLU A 669 22.05 -10.72 -13.93
CA GLU A 669 21.48 -11.96 -14.47
C GLU A 669 20.08 -11.71 -15.02
N TRP A 670 19.71 -12.48 -16.04
CA TRP A 670 18.38 -12.51 -16.63
C TRP A 670 17.69 -13.85 -16.38
N ILE A 671 16.49 -13.80 -15.80
CA ILE A 671 15.62 -14.94 -15.52
C ILE A 671 14.37 -14.82 -16.39
N ARG A 672 14.04 -15.90 -17.10
CA ARG A 672 12.88 -15.99 -17.99
C ARG A 672 11.82 -16.90 -17.40
N GLY A 673 10.68 -16.34 -17.00
CA GLY A 673 9.50 -17.09 -16.58
C GLY A 673 8.59 -17.39 -17.78
N PRO A 674 7.77 -18.46 -17.74
CA PRO A 674 7.72 -19.47 -16.70
C PRO A 674 8.86 -20.50 -16.83
N ASN A 675 9.52 -20.83 -15.73
CA ASN A 675 10.42 -21.98 -15.62
C ASN A 675 10.34 -22.59 -14.21
N THR A 676 10.73 -23.87 -14.08
CA THR A 676 10.68 -24.63 -12.82
C THR A 676 12.04 -24.77 -12.14
N TRP A 677 12.99 -23.88 -12.45
CA TRP A 677 14.30 -23.92 -11.83
C TRP A 677 14.18 -23.60 -10.32
N PRO A 678 15.03 -24.19 -9.47
CA PRO A 678 15.04 -23.85 -8.05
C PRO A 678 15.48 -22.39 -7.86
N ALA A 679 15.10 -21.79 -6.71
CA ALA A 679 15.69 -20.54 -6.30
C ALA A 679 17.23 -20.70 -6.24
N PRO A 680 18.01 -19.67 -6.65
CA PRO A 680 17.59 -18.32 -6.99
C PRO A 680 17.26 -18.06 -8.47
N TYR A 681 17.01 -19.10 -9.28
CA TYR A 681 16.89 -19.01 -10.74
C TYR A 681 15.47 -19.21 -11.28
N GLY A 682 14.53 -19.56 -10.41
CA GLY A 682 13.16 -19.89 -10.77
C GLY A 682 12.23 -18.69 -10.86
N SER A 683 11.25 -18.78 -11.74
CA SER A 683 10.03 -17.96 -11.75
C SER A 683 8.94 -18.71 -12.49
N GLU A 684 7.82 -18.98 -11.82
CA GLU A 684 6.68 -19.68 -12.43
C GLU A 684 5.60 -18.72 -12.95
N ALA A 685 5.89 -17.41 -12.93
CA ALA A 685 5.02 -16.38 -13.49
C ALA A 685 4.69 -16.68 -14.95
N ARG A 686 3.39 -16.67 -15.29
CA ARG A 686 2.89 -16.91 -16.65
C ARG A 686 2.26 -15.67 -17.27
N ARG A 687 1.80 -14.76 -16.41
CA ARG A 687 1.21 -13.47 -16.77
C ARG A 687 2.01 -12.36 -16.12
N HIS A 688 1.95 -11.18 -16.73
CA HIS A 688 2.69 -10.00 -16.28
C HIS A 688 2.46 -9.72 -14.78
N GLU A 689 1.20 -9.79 -14.35
CA GLU A 689 0.79 -9.57 -12.96
C GLU A 689 1.21 -10.67 -11.97
N ASP A 690 1.56 -11.87 -12.46
CA ASP A 690 1.87 -13.00 -11.59
C ASP A 690 3.18 -12.77 -10.83
N PHE A 691 4.14 -12.00 -11.36
CA PHE A 691 5.44 -11.77 -10.70
C PHE A 691 5.34 -11.22 -9.28
N GLU A 692 4.32 -10.40 -8.97
CA GLU A 692 4.13 -9.85 -7.63
C GLU A 692 3.61 -10.89 -6.62
N THR A 693 3.03 -12.00 -7.10
CA THR A 693 2.38 -13.02 -6.26
C THR A 693 2.99 -14.42 -6.43
N ASP A 694 3.86 -14.61 -7.43
CA ASP A 694 4.51 -15.87 -7.72
C ASP A 694 5.51 -16.22 -6.61
N ALA A 695 5.25 -17.37 -5.98
CA ALA A 695 6.07 -17.91 -4.91
C ALA A 695 7.50 -18.18 -5.33
N THR A 696 7.70 -18.69 -6.54
CA THR A 696 9.02 -19.05 -7.02
C THR A 696 9.86 -17.79 -7.28
N THR A 697 9.25 -16.74 -7.83
CA THR A 697 9.86 -15.41 -8.01
C THR A 697 10.30 -14.83 -6.67
N TRP A 698 9.44 -14.79 -5.65
CA TRP A 698 9.80 -14.22 -4.34
C TRP A 698 10.80 -15.07 -3.55
N ARG A 699 10.80 -16.40 -3.70
CA ARG A 699 11.90 -17.25 -3.20
C ARG A 699 13.22 -16.90 -3.88
N SER A 700 13.21 -16.71 -5.20
CA SER A 700 14.41 -16.31 -5.95
C SER A 700 14.95 -14.95 -5.51
N ILE A 701 14.07 -13.96 -5.31
CA ILE A 701 14.44 -12.64 -4.76
C ILE A 701 15.04 -12.80 -3.36
N SER A 702 14.37 -13.53 -2.48
CA SER A 702 14.80 -13.75 -1.10
C SER A 702 16.16 -14.44 -1.03
N ALA A 703 16.39 -15.48 -1.84
CA ALA A 703 17.67 -16.18 -1.91
C ALA A 703 18.83 -15.25 -2.36
N ARG A 704 18.56 -14.29 -3.27
CA ARG A 704 19.55 -13.28 -3.71
C ARG A 704 19.84 -12.22 -2.65
N ILE A 705 18.82 -11.80 -1.92
CA ILE A 705 18.95 -10.90 -0.76
C ILE A 705 19.80 -11.58 0.32
N LEU A 706 19.52 -12.85 0.61
CA LEU A 706 20.24 -13.66 1.60
C LEU A 706 21.63 -14.13 1.12
N ASN A 707 21.96 -13.93 -0.17
CA ASN A 707 23.18 -14.42 -0.80
C ASN A 707 23.36 -15.95 -0.62
N LYS A 708 22.28 -16.73 -0.78
CA LYS A 708 22.26 -18.20 -0.65
C LYS A 708 22.26 -18.90 -2.00
N ALA A 709 23.26 -19.75 -2.27
CA ALA A 709 23.34 -20.57 -3.49
C ALA A 709 22.32 -21.74 -3.47
N SER A 710 22.02 -22.31 -4.65
CA SER A 710 20.95 -23.31 -4.80
C SER A 710 21.16 -24.64 -4.04
N ALA A 711 22.33 -24.86 -3.44
CA ALA A 711 22.66 -26.09 -2.70
C ALA A 711 22.06 -26.11 -1.27
N ASP A 712 21.54 -24.98 -0.79
CA ASP A 712 21.06 -24.83 0.60
C ASP A 712 19.53 -24.98 0.76
N GLU A 713 18.76 -25.21 -0.31
CA GLU A 713 17.31 -25.43 -0.24
C GLU A 713 16.91 -26.88 -0.59
N PRO A 714 16.08 -27.55 0.24
CA PRO A 714 15.52 -28.85 -0.13
C PRO A 714 14.63 -28.71 -1.39
N PRO A 715 14.55 -29.76 -2.23
CA PRO A 715 13.72 -29.72 -3.43
C PRO A 715 12.28 -29.34 -3.07
N ALA A 716 11.70 -28.44 -3.88
CA ALA A 716 10.36 -27.91 -3.66
C ALA A 716 9.37 -29.05 -3.38
N SER A 717 8.82 -29.10 -2.16
CA SER A 717 7.65 -29.93 -1.90
C SER A 717 6.54 -29.47 -2.83
N SER A 718 5.87 -30.40 -3.51
CA SER A 718 4.76 -30.16 -4.45
C SER A 718 3.54 -29.45 -3.84
N THR A 719 3.58 -29.10 -2.55
CA THR A 719 2.62 -28.23 -1.91
C THR A 719 2.91 -26.78 -2.31
N ARG A 720 2.03 -26.25 -3.17
CA ARG A 720 1.89 -24.81 -3.47
C ARG A 720 1.63 -24.03 -2.16
N GLU A 721 2.66 -23.81 -1.36
CA GLU A 721 2.59 -22.81 -0.31
C GLU A 721 2.53 -21.44 -1.00
N SER A 722 1.36 -20.82 -0.98
CA SER A 722 1.15 -19.47 -1.52
C SER A 722 2.09 -18.50 -0.81
N TRP A 723 2.99 -17.84 -1.54
CA TRP A 723 3.77 -16.71 -1.02
C TRP A 723 2.89 -15.49 -0.74
#